data_AF-A0A9W6RLG9-F1
#
_entry.id   AF-A0A9W6RLG9-F1
#
_cell.length_a   1.000
_cell.length_b   1.000
_cell.length_c   1.000
_cell.angle_alpha   90.00
_cell.angle_beta   90.00
_cell.angle_gamma   90.00
#
_symmetry.space_group_name_H-M   'P 1'
#
loop_
_entity.id
_entity.type
_entity.pdbx_description
1 polymer ?
#
loop_
_entity_poly.entity_id
_entity_poly.type
_entity_poly.pdbx_seq_one_letter_code
_entity_poly.pdbx_strand_id
1 'polypeptide(L)'
;MHVTRQRVAKSRRRFFERRTGRRIHTVAAGTAALAVASGSIAYASTTGFGTDQVGQTTKKGQVVSGDQYIDPIGERLVINNGKIMSSTLSPDGTHVAASVTDGGMALAIVDVKNWKVQQLVGNNAAANLKISGNDVGQEGPTYSPDGSQLWLGQTDGYTKFTVNADGTLANPVAVKIPADGAKHALVAQAVFSPDGKTVYSAVNGQNRVVAIDAATGAVQQSWAVGNAPRGVALVGGKLYVSNEGGRPAKPGDTTINSYGTQVPADPKTGATTTGTVSVIDPANPAAAAASIDVGLHPTALYAKNGALFVTNTATNNVSVIDTAKNKVVQTIATQPWPEASVGYEPDAATLTKDGHLLVTLGRANAVAVYRYTKPLEPVSYVGLLPTDYFPAEITTVGDDVLVSNTRGIDARRTPPANSAGHGTHDTTSSLQRFKLPSDKVIRSYTAKVFAQNGWGKNDVKLANGRSAHAVAVPQRLGDPSTIKHVFMLVKENRTYDQLFGDIAKGNGDPTLAQYGENVTPNQHALTEQFGLYDNTYDIGTNSAEGHNWLMQADDPEYTESSAGEYLRSYDTEDDALGHQRTGFIWSGAQAAGKTVRDFGEFQQFLTKPAGATWQNLYCDTKTMAANPAQDTAYPMNSYSPIPSLNNVSVHGFPKFDTSVPDIYRYEIWKRDFEKNGPANLNMFWLSSDHTGGPPNGAAQVADNDLAVGKIVDEISHSKYWKDSAIFVVEDDSQAGTDHVDGHRAPIQIISPWAQHGTVDNHYYSQITMIRTIEQILGVHPMNQKDSAATPMSAAFTNKPDYKPFTALPNRTSLTLGLSTLPTCGADTPAAQDPKAAAAPTTAAVPKAEQQVAAQWQAWKAKQPFSAPNAKADSANPEQMNHFSWYEAHGWKKPYPGESKIYAPDKVPGAYIPSSDTD
;
A
#
# COMPACT_ATOMS: atom_id res chain seq x y z
N MET A 1 -6.14 -42.31 -43.00
CA MET A 1 -5.93 -41.93 -44.42
C MET A 1 -5.61 -40.44 -44.47
N HIS A 2 -4.69 -40.06 -45.35
CA HIS A 2 -3.79 -38.90 -45.26
C HIS A 2 -4.40 -37.50 -45.02
N VAL A 3 -3.82 -36.76 -44.06
CA VAL A 3 -3.93 -35.30 -43.95
C VAL A 3 -2.56 -34.69 -44.26
N THR A 4 -2.50 -33.90 -45.32
CA THR A 4 -1.29 -33.26 -45.85
C THR A 4 -1.06 -31.91 -45.16
N ARG A 5 0.12 -31.73 -44.55
CA ARG A 5 0.60 -30.46 -43.98
C ARG A 5 0.99 -29.48 -45.08
N GLN A 6 0.64 -28.20 -44.95
CA GLN A 6 1.32 -27.10 -45.64
C GLN A 6 2.06 -26.20 -44.64
N ARG A 7 3.37 -26.04 -44.89
CA ARG A 7 4.26 -25.03 -44.29
C ARG A 7 4.15 -23.74 -45.11
N VAL A 8 4.12 -22.59 -44.45
CA VAL A 8 4.35 -21.29 -45.09
C VAL A 8 5.73 -20.77 -44.68
N ALA A 9 6.52 -20.40 -45.69
CA ALA A 9 7.90 -19.98 -45.61
C ALA A 9 8.03 -18.46 -45.36
N LYS A 10 9.07 -18.10 -44.59
CA LYS A 10 9.58 -16.73 -44.42
C LYS A 10 10.22 -16.21 -45.71
N SER A 11 10.02 -14.94 -46.03
CA SER A 11 10.81 -14.19 -47.01
C SER A 11 11.23 -12.84 -46.43
N ARG A 12 12.55 -12.67 -46.27
CA ARG A 12 13.24 -11.39 -46.14
C ARG A 12 13.56 -10.88 -47.54
N ARG A 13 13.47 -9.56 -47.79
CA ARG A 13 14.35 -8.88 -48.77
C ARG A 13 14.56 -7.42 -48.41
N ARG A 14 15.78 -6.97 -48.70
CA ARG A 14 16.46 -5.73 -48.29
C ARG A 14 16.90 -4.99 -49.57
N PHE A 15 16.96 -3.66 -49.47
CA PHE A 15 17.69 -2.67 -50.30
C PHE A 15 17.28 -2.40 -51.76
N PHE A 16 17.07 -1.11 -52.09
CA PHE A 16 18.06 -0.26 -52.79
C PHE A 16 17.72 1.24 -52.72
N GLU A 17 18.75 2.07 -52.52
CA GLU A 17 18.78 3.54 -52.63
C GLU A 17 18.94 4.00 -54.10
N ARG A 18 18.49 5.22 -54.44
CA ARG A 18 19.37 6.33 -54.94
C ARG A 18 18.64 7.65 -55.30
N ARG A 19 19.08 8.70 -54.59
CA ARG A 19 19.38 10.13 -54.92
C ARG A 19 18.91 10.81 -56.22
N THR A 20 18.45 12.07 -56.06
CA THR A 20 19.04 13.38 -56.48
C THR A 20 17.92 14.45 -56.41
N GLY A 21 18.05 15.74 -56.06
CA GLY A 21 19.12 16.65 -55.67
C GLY A 21 18.72 18.08 -56.10
N ARG A 22 18.77 19.09 -55.20
CA ARG A 22 19.05 20.50 -55.56
C ARG A 22 19.37 21.36 -54.33
N ARG A 23 20.51 22.05 -54.40
CA ARG A 23 21.06 23.06 -53.48
C ARG A 23 20.62 24.46 -53.91
N ILE A 24 20.47 25.39 -52.98
CA ILE A 24 20.81 26.82 -53.15
C ILE A 24 21.55 27.30 -51.90
N HIS A 25 22.55 28.15 -52.15
CA HIS A 25 23.59 28.68 -51.25
C HIS A 25 23.15 29.87 -50.40
N THR A 26 23.77 30.03 -49.22
CA THR A 26 24.14 31.36 -48.71
C THR A 26 25.50 31.30 -48.00
N VAL A 27 26.32 32.31 -48.27
CA VAL A 27 27.74 32.47 -47.88
C VAL A 27 27.88 33.29 -46.57
N ALA A 28 29.05 33.11 -45.96
CA ALA A 28 29.55 33.38 -44.62
C ALA A 28 29.74 34.84 -44.12
N ALA A 29 30.15 34.86 -42.82
CA ALA A 29 31.02 35.79 -42.07
C ALA A 29 30.29 36.88 -41.25
N GLY A 30 30.53 37.08 -39.95
CA GLY A 30 31.42 36.48 -38.96
C GLY A 30 31.58 37.46 -37.78
N THR A 31 31.57 36.97 -36.53
CA THR A 31 32.33 37.56 -35.40
C THR A 31 32.36 36.58 -34.24
N ALA A 32 33.58 36.26 -33.81
CA ALA A 32 33.88 35.43 -32.67
C ALA A 32 33.69 36.20 -31.36
N ALA A 33 33.00 35.58 -30.40
CA ALA A 33 33.16 35.88 -28.98
C ALA A 33 33.51 34.55 -28.28
N LEU A 34 34.78 34.40 -27.91
CA LEU A 34 35.23 33.36 -26.99
C LEU A 34 34.56 33.62 -25.63
N ALA A 35 33.63 32.75 -25.23
CA ALA A 35 33.26 32.56 -23.84
C ALA A 35 33.72 31.16 -23.44
N VAL A 36 34.63 31.12 -22.47
CA VAL A 36 35.20 29.93 -21.85
C VAL A 36 34.06 29.02 -21.39
N ALA A 37 34.14 27.75 -21.78
CA ALA A 37 33.25 26.70 -21.36
C ALA A 37 33.36 26.45 -19.85
N SER A 38 32.53 27.14 -19.07
CA SER A 38 32.04 26.60 -17.79
C SER A 38 30.74 25.87 -18.10
N GLY A 39 30.85 24.57 -18.37
CA GLY A 39 29.70 23.68 -18.45
C GLY A 39 29.02 23.60 -17.09
N SER A 40 28.10 24.53 -16.85
CA SER A 40 27.07 24.39 -15.83
C SER A 40 26.08 23.38 -16.37
N ILE A 41 26.32 22.11 -16.03
CA ILE A 41 25.30 21.08 -16.12
C ILE A 41 24.22 21.53 -15.14
N ALA A 42 23.13 22.08 -15.66
CA ALA A 42 21.91 22.24 -14.90
C ALA A 42 21.43 20.83 -14.54
N TYR A 43 21.70 20.42 -13.30
CA TYR A 43 21.10 19.22 -12.74
C TYR A 43 19.61 19.49 -12.61
N ALA A 44 18.81 18.89 -13.48
CA ALA A 44 17.36 18.88 -13.33
C ALA A 44 17.03 17.92 -12.19
N SER A 45 16.53 18.45 -11.07
CA SER A 45 15.96 17.69 -9.96
C SER A 45 14.59 17.11 -10.35
N THR A 46 13.93 16.37 -9.45
CA THR A 46 12.61 15.71 -9.58
C THR A 46 11.47 16.64 -10.03
N THR A 47 11.48 17.02 -11.33
CA THR A 47 10.68 18.12 -11.91
C THR A 47 9.16 18.02 -11.76
N GLY A 48 8.62 16.85 -11.44
CA GLY A 48 7.18 16.63 -11.27
C GLY A 48 6.60 17.54 -10.19
N PHE A 49 7.14 17.42 -8.98
CA PHE A 49 6.62 18.02 -7.74
C PHE A 49 7.57 19.07 -7.12
N GLY A 50 8.87 19.03 -7.44
CA GLY A 50 9.83 19.98 -6.87
C GLY A 50 9.85 19.89 -5.35
N THR A 51 9.47 20.96 -4.66
CA THR A 51 9.40 21.06 -3.19
C THR A 51 7.96 21.18 -2.68
N ASP A 52 6.97 20.86 -3.53
CA ASP A 52 5.58 20.84 -3.10
C ASP A 52 5.38 19.73 -2.03
N GLN A 53 4.45 19.93 -1.11
CA GLN A 53 4.13 19.00 -0.02
C GLN A 53 2.76 18.36 -0.21
N VAL A 54 2.56 17.14 0.31
CA VAL A 54 1.26 16.46 0.29
C VAL A 54 0.16 17.33 0.90
N GLY A 55 -0.99 17.36 0.22
CA GLY A 55 -2.14 18.21 0.54
C GLY A 55 -2.02 19.68 0.11
N GLN A 56 -0.84 20.15 -0.31
CA GLN A 56 -0.68 21.49 -0.89
C GLN A 56 -1.45 21.60 -2.22
N THR A 57 -2.25 22.66 -2.37
CA THR A 57 -2.91 22.97 -3.65
C THR A 57 -2.05 23.93 -4.48
N THR A 58 -1.70 23.50 -5.68
CA THR A 58 -0.87 24.25 -6.64
C THR A 58 -1.65 24.60 -7.91
N LYS A 59 -1.00 25.27 -8.87
CA LYS A 59 -1.59 25.50 -10.20
C LYS A 59 -1.80 24.21 -11.02
N LYS A 60 -1.13 23.11 -10.66
CA LYS A 60 -1.24 21.81 -11.33
C LYS A 60 -2.31 20.91 -10.69
N GLY A 61 -2.81 21.30 -9.51
CA GLY A 61 -3.70 20.49 -8.68
C GLY A 61 -3.17 20.38 -7.25
N GLN A 62 -3.90 19.62 -6.43
CA GLN A 62 -3.50 19.23 -5.08
C GLN A 62 -2.53 18.05 -5.14
N VAL A 63 -1.43 18.13 -4.40
CA VAL A 63 -0.44 17.03 -4.30
C VAL A 63 -1.00 15.93 -3.42
N VAL A 64 -0.84 14.68 -3.86
CA VAL A 64 -1.13 13.48 -3.05
C VAL A 64 0.12 12.62 -2.89
N SER A 65 0.16 11.81 -1.83
CA SER A 65 1.29 10.93 -1.47
C SER A 65 1.67 9.92 -2.57
N GLY A 66 0.72 9.54 -3.42
CA GLY A 66 0.94 8.59 -4.52
C GLY A 66 1.57 9.16 -5.79
N ASP A 67 2.49 10.14 -5.71
CA ASP A 67 3.22 10.73 -6.86
C ASP A 67 2.31 11.35 -7.94
N GLN A 68 1.21 11.98 -7.53
CA GLN A 68 0.22 12.56 -8.45
C GLN A 68 -0.26 13.94 -8.01
N TYR A 69 -0.80 14.69 -8.97
CA TYR A 69 -1.67 15.83 -8.69
C TYR A 69 -3.14 15.43 -8.93
N ILE A 70 -4.06 15.89 -8.09
CA ILE A 70 -5.51 15.78 -8.30
C ILE A 70 -6.14 17.16 -8.50
N ASP A 71 -7.12 17.24 -9.40
CA ASP A 71 -7.89 18.46 -9.72
C ASP A 71 -9.18 18.01 -10.41
N PRO A 72 -10.12 17.43 -9.62
CA PRO A 72 -11.35 16.83 -10.13
C PRO A 72 -12.23 17.85 -10.85
N ILE A 73 -13.00 17.38 -11.84
CA ILE A 73 -14.08 18.21 -12.41
C ILE A 73 -15.30 18.26 -11.49
N GLY A 74 -16.10 19.31 -11.63
CA GLY A 74 -17.36 19.44 -10.91
C GLY A 74 -17.18 19.78 -9.44
N GLU A 75 -18.09 19.29 -8.61
CA GLU A 75 -18.14 19.60 -7.19
C GLU A 75 -17.63 18.41 -6.37
N ARG A 76 -16.79 18.72 -5.38
CA ARG A 76 -16.20 17.78 -4.42
C ARG A 76 -16.87 17.94 -3.06
N LEU A 77 -17.22 16.83 -2.43
CA LEU A 77 -17.60 16.74 -1.01
C LEU A 77 -16.58 15.84 -0.31
N VAL A 78 -15.71 16.42 0.52
CA VAL A 78 -14.77 15.65 1.34
C VAL A 78 -15.53 15.01 2.51
N ILE A 79 -15.36 13.70 2.66
CA ILE A 79 -15.77 12.96 3.85
C ILE A 79 -14.56 12.91 4.77
N ASN A 80 -14.64 13.68 5.86
CA ASN A 80 -13.61 13.79 6.89
C ASN A 80 -13.71 12.65 7.94
N ASN A 81 -14.51 11.65 7.60
CA ASN A 81 -14.98 10.48 8.35
C ASN A 81 -14.08 9.23 8.34
N GLY A 82 -13.08 9.20 7.46
CA GLY A 82 -12.38 7.96 7.07
C GLY A 82 -12.36 7.72 5.56
N LYS A 83 -11.82 6.58 5.12
CA LYS A 83 -11.77 6.15 3.72
C LYS A 83 -13.13 5.58 3.29
N ILE A 84 -13.57 5.82 2.05
CA ILE A 84 -14.75 5.14 1.48
C ILE A 84 -14.30 3.79 0.94
N MET A 85 -14.88 2.69 1.41
CA MET A 85 -14.58 1.36 0.87
C MET A 85 -15.43 1.04 -0.36
N SER A 86 -16.72 1.39 -0.31
CA SER A 86 -17.62 1.37 -1.46
C SER A 86 -18.89 2.17 -1.13
N SER A 87 -19.79 2.35 -2.09
CA SER A 87 -21.00 3.14 -1.91
C SER A 87 -22.13 2.74 -2.85
N THR A 88 -23.37 2.97 -2.40
CA THR A 88 -24.57 2.69 -3.18
C THR A 88 -25.52 3.87 -3.13
N LEU A 89 -26.10 4.21 -4.29
CA LEU A 89 -27.16 5.20 -4.42
C LEU A 89 -28.52 4.59 -4.00
N SER A 90 -29.31 5.34 -3.24
CA SER A 90 -30.68 4.95 -2.89
C SER A 90 -31.56 4.78 -4.13
N PRO A 91 -32.59 3.89 -4.11
CA PRO A 91 -33.43 3.64 -5.28
C PRO A 91 -34.16 4.87 -5.84
N ASP A 92 -34.45 5.86 -4.99
CA ASP A 92 -35.06 7.14 -5.36
C ASP A 92 -34.04 8.20 -5.83
N GLY A 93 -32.75 7.90 -5.75
CA GLY A 93 -31.64 8.77 -6.17
C GLY A 93 -31.35 9.95 -5.25
N THR A 94 -31.89 9.96 -4.02
CA THR A 94 -31.78 11.11 -3.11
C THR A 94 -30.60 11.02 -2.14
N HIS A 95 -30.08 9.82 -1.87
CA HIS A 95 -28.99 9.60 -0.91
C HIS A 95 -27.93 8.64 -1.46
N VAL A 96 -26.70 8.82 -1.01
CA VAL A 96 -25.62 7.84 -1.15
C VAL A 96 -25.31 7.27 0.23
N ALA A 97 -25.33 5.94 0.35
CA ALA A 97 -24.78 5.24 1.50
C ALA A 97 -23.38 4.77 1.15
N ALA A 98 -22.37 5.28 1.85
CA ALA A 98 -20.98 4.90 1.67
C ALA A 98 -20.47 4.15 2.90
N SER A 99 -19.99 2.91 2.72
CA SER A 99 -19.21 2.24 3.77
C SER A 99 -17.90 3.00 3.94
N VAL A 100 -17.52 3.21 5.19
CA VAL A 100 -16.28 3.90 5.53
C VAL A 100 -15.51 3.15 6.60
N THR A 101 -14.19 3.29 6.58
CA THR A 101 -13.27 2.75 7.59
C THR A 101 -12.36 3.85 8.12
N ASP A 102 -11.64 3.58 9.20
CA ASP A 102 -10.96 4.52 10.09
C ASP A 102 -11.91 5.39 10.94
N GLY A 103 -11.34 6.02 11.98
CA GLY A 103 -12.08 6.97 12.84
C GLY A 103 -13.23 6.34 13.64
N GLY A 104 -13.36 5.00 13.68
CA GLY A 104 -14.45 4.27 14.34
C GLY A 104 -15.82 4.47 13.67
N MET A 105 -15.83 4.83 12.39
CA MET A 105 -17.02 4.92 11.55
C MET A 105 -17.16 3.65 10.70
N ALA A 106 -18.40 3.31 10.34
CA ALA A 106 -18.71 2.20 9.43
C ALA A 106 -19.51 2.66 8.20
N LEU A 107 -20.26 3.77 8.33
CA LEU A 107 -21.11 4.27 7.26
C LEU A 107 -21.29 5.78 7.32
N ALA A 108 -21.32 6.40 6.14
CA ALA A 108 -21.79 7.77 5.94
C ALA A 108 -23.00 7.79 4.98
N ILE A 109 -24.08 8.44 5.40
CA ILE A 109 -25.22 8.78 4.54
C ILE A 109 -25.06 10.20 4.05
N VAL A 110 -25.01 10.38 2.73
CA VAL A 110 -24.90 11.68 2.08
C VAL A 110 -26.22 12.05 1.41
N ASP A 111 -26.72 13.24 1.73
CA ASP A 111 -27.83 13.88 1.04
C ASP A 111 -27.34 14.43 -0.30
N VAL A 112 -27.78 13.82 -1.41
CA VAL A 112 -27.33 14.20 -2.76
C VAL A 112 -27.83 15.59 -3.14
N LYS A 113 -29.03 15.96 -2.69
CA LYS A 113 -29.66 17.24 -3.03
C LYS A 113 -28.95 18.39 -2.33
N ASN A 114 -28.74 18.26 -1.02
CA ASN A 114 -28.08 19.30 -0.22
C ASN A 114 -26.55 19.16 -0.21
N TRP A 115 -26.01 18.11 -0.82
CA TRP A 115 -24.58 17.83 -0.99
C TRP A 115 -23.79 17.88 0.32
N LYS A 116 -24.24 17.10 1.31
CA LYS A 116 -23.64 17.05 2.65
C LYS A 116 -23.76 15.67 3.27
N VAL A 117 -22.81 15.31 4.13
CA VAL A 117 -22.96 14.17 5.04
C VAL A 117 -24.11 14.48 6.00
N GLN A 118 -25.17 13.67 5.95
CA GLN A 118 -26.37 13.82 6.75
C GLN A 118 -26.33 12.97 8.02
N GLN A 119 -25.72 11.79 7.96
CA GLN A 119 -25.63 10.87 9.09
C GLN A 119 -24.34 10.06 9.04
N LEU A 120 -23.70 9.90 10.19
CA LEU A 120 -22.61 8.96 10.42
C LEU A 120 -23.11 7.80 11.31
N VAL A 121 -22.70 6.58 10.97
CA VAL A 121 -22.97 5.36 11.73
C VAL A 121 -21.65 4.70 12.10
N GLY A 122 -21.52 4.28 13.35
CA GLY A 122 -20.31 3.65 13.85
C GLY A 122 -20.33 3.50 15.37
N ASN A 123 -19.20 3.13 15.96
CA ASN A 123 -19.06 2.97 17.41
C ASN A 123 -18.46 4.22 18.08
N ASN A 124 -17.71 5.05 17.36
CA ASN A 124 -17.10 6.28 17.90
C ASN A 124 -18.15 7.33 18.31
N ALA A 125 -17.93 7.99 19.45
CA ALA A 125 -18.72 9.09 20.04
C ALA A 125 -19.35 10.08 19.04
N ALA A 126 -18.67 10.41 17.95
CA ALA A 126 -19.13 11.33 16.91
C ALA A 126 -20.26 10.78 16.01
N ALA A 127 -20.49 9.46 16.00
CA ALA A 127 -21.55 8.84 15.18
C ALA A 127 -22.95 9.27 15.63
N ASN A 128 -23.80 9.63 14.67
CA ASN A 128 -25.21 9.96 14.91
C ASN A 128 -26.03 8.72 15.32
N LEU A 129 -25.73 7.57 14.70
CA LEU A 129 -26.33 6.27 15.05
C LEU A 129 -25.23 5.31 15.52
N LYS A 130 -25.45 4.70 16.68
CA LYS A 130 -24.50 3.78 17.30
C LYS A 130 -24.74 2.34 16.89
N ILE A 131 -23.66 1.65 16.54
CA ILE A 131 -23.60 0.20 16.35
C ILE A 131 -22.42 -0.38 17.18
N SER A 132 -22.38 -1.70 17.35
CA SER A 132 -21.39 -2.37 18.22
C SER A 132 -20.00 -2.50 17.61
N GLY A 133 -19.92 -2.64 16.29
CA GLY A 133 -18.68 -2.73 15.52
C GLY A 133 -18.55 -1.57 14.54
N ASN A 134 -17.42 -1.48 13.87
CA ASN A 134 -17.21 -0.56 12.75
C ASN A 134 -16.61 -1.27 11.53
N ASP A 135 -16.69 -2.60 11.54
CA ASP A 135 -16.14 -3.46 10.53
C ASP A 135 -16.94 -3.40 9.24
N VAL A 136 -16.22 -3.28 8.12
CA VAL A 136 -16.79 -3.17 6.78
C VAL A 136 -15.99 -4.01 5.80
N GLY A 137 -16.69 -4.62 4.84
CA GLY A 137 -16.07 -5.35 3.74
C GLY A 137 -15.70 -4.44 2.55
N GLN A 138 -15.18 -5.07 1.49
CA GLN A 138 -14.71 -4.42 0.25
C GLN A 138 -15.84 -3.87 -0.65
N GLU A 139 -17.11 -4.10 -0.29
CA GLU A 139 -18.28 -3.83 -1.14
C GLU A 139 -19.34 -2.97 -0.43
N GLY A 140 -20.21 -2.38 -1.24
CA GLY A 140 -21.13 -1.33 -0.81
C GLY A 140 -22.34 -1.85 -0.02
N PRO A 141 -22.96 -1.01 0.82
CA PRO A 141 -24.26 -1.32 1.42
C PRO A 141 -25.34 -1.57 0.35
N THR A 142 -26.31 -2.42 0.62
CA THR A 142 -27.36 -2.77 -0.35
C THR A 142 -28.74 -2.28 0.10
N TYR A 143 -29.40 -1.45 -0.70
CA TYR A 143 -30.78 -1.04 -0.48
C TYR A 143 -31.77 -2.12 -0.92
N SER A 144 -32.88 -2.26 -0.18
CA SER A 144 -34.05 -3.00 -0.68
C SER A 144 -34.66 -2.30 -1.90
N PRO A 145 -35.36 -3.01 -2.80
CA PRO A 145 -35.91 -2.42 -4.02
C PRO A 145 -36.90 -1.27 -3.77
N ASP A 146 -37.60 -1.30 -2.64
CA ASP A 146 -38.54 -0.26 -2.20
C ASP A 146 -37.86 0.89 -1.42
N GLY A 147 -36.55 0.80 -1.18
CA GLY A 147 -35.77 1.78 -0.42
C GLY A 147 -36.04 1.80 1.08
N SER A 148 -36.83 0.87 1.63
CA SER A 148 -37.21 0.86 3.05
C SER A 148 -36.14 0.28 3.98
N GLN A 149 -35.18 -0.48 3.44
CA GLN A 149 -34.09 -1.12 4.18
C GLN A 149 -32.73 -0.88 3.52
N LEU A 150 -31.69 -0.85 4.34
CA LEU A 150 -30.29 -0.84 3.92
C LEU A 150 -29.53 -1.94 4.67
N TRP A 151 -28.72 -2.75 3.99
CA TRP A 151 -27.90 -3.79 4.58
C TRP A 151 -26.42 -3.44 4.43
N LEU A 152 -25.71 -3.28 5.54
CA LEU A 152 -24.26 -3.07 5.58
C LEU A 152 -23.57 -4.42 5.82
N GLY A 153 -22.65 -4.80 4.94
CA GLY A 153 -21.85 -6.03 5.09
C GLY A 153 -20.83 -5.88 6.21
N GLN A 154 -20.76 -6.89 7.08
CA GLN A 154 -19.86 -6.96 8.23
C GLN A 154 -19.33 -8.38 8.41
N THR A 155 -18.37 -8.57 9.31
CA THR A 155 -17.91 -9.90 9.72
C THR A 155 -19.09 -10.74 10.20
N ASP A 156 -19.18 -11.97 9.70
CA ASP A 156 -20.22 -12.94 10.02
C ASP A 156 -21.66 -12.54 9.61
N GLY A 157 -21.82 -11.60 8.68
CA GLY A 157 -23.10 -11.32 8.03
C GLY A 157 -23.36 -9.84 7.73
N TYR A 158 -24.53 -9.33 8.10
CA TYR A 158 -24.93 -7.95 7.80
C TYR A 158 -25.53 -7.26 9.01
N THR A 159 -25.38 -5.94 9.09
CA THR A 159 -26.28 -5.10 9.87
C THR A 159 -27.33 -4.48 8.96
N LYS A 160 -28.60 -4.80 9.24
CA LYS A 160 -29.78 -4.30 8.53
C LYS A 160 -30.36 -3.08 9.25
N PHE A 161 -30.68 -2.05 8.49
CA PHE A 161 -31.27 -0.80 8.97
C PHE A 161 -32.65 -0.56 8.36
N THR A 162 -33.52 0.12 9.11
CA THR A 162 -34.69 0.80 8.55
C THR A 162 -34.24 2.13 7.95
N VAL A 163 -34.71 2.45 6.75
CA VAL A 163 -34.49 3.76 6.11
C VAL A 163 -35.71 4.64 6.39
N ASN A 164 -35.48 5.75 7.07
CA ASN A 164 -36.51 6.74 7.37
C ASN A 164 -36.87 7.53 6.10
N ALA A 165 -38.01 8.23 6.15
CA ALA A 165 -38.48 9.04 5.01
C ALA A 165 -37.51 10.18 4.61
N ASP A 166 -36.62 10.61 5.52
CA ASP A 166 -35.58 11.60 5.24
C ASP A 166 -34.25 10.98 4.78
N GLY A 167 -34.20 9.67 4.55
CA GLY A 167 -33.01 8.93 4.14
C GLY A 167 -32.08 8.49 5.28
N THR A 168 -32.30 8.96 6.51
CA THR A 168 -31.51 8.51 7.66
C THR A 168 -31.83 7.07 8.04
N LEU A 169 -30.86 6.41 8.68
CA LEU A 169 -30.99 5.04 9.17
C LEU A 169 -31.43 5.00 10.62
N ALA A 170 -32.17 3.95 10.96
CA ALA A 170 -32.59 3.60 12.32
C ALA A 170 -32.68 2.08 12.49
N ASN A 171 -32.89 1.63 13.74
CA ASN A 171 -33.19 0.24 14.10
C ASN A 171 -32.19 -0.78 13.52
N PRO A 172 -30.89 -0.71 13.87
CA PRO A 172 -29.91 -1.70 13.44
C PRO A 172 -30.27 -3.10 13.95
N VAL A 173 -30.27 -4.09 13.06
CA VAL A 173 -30.54 -5.50 13.36
C VAL A 173 -29.49 -6.37 12.67
N ALA A 174 -28.80 -7.20 13.43
CA ALA A 174 -27.84 -8.15 12.88
C ALA A 174 -28.54 -9.30 12.12
N VAL A 175 -28.00 -9.65 10.96
CA VAL A 175 -28.36 -10.81 10.14
C VAL A 175 -27.12 -11.70 10.06
N LYS A 176 -27.12 -12.83 10.75
CA LYS A 176 -25.94 -13.68 10.88
C LYS A 176 -25.87 -14.73 9.77
N ILE A 177 -24.66 -14.96 9.25
CA ILE A 177 -24.34 -16.08 8.39
C ILE A 177 -23.36 -16.98 9.15
N PRO A 178 -23.64 -18.30 9.28
CA PRO A 178 -22.74 -19.19 10.01
C PRO A 178 -21.34 -19.28 9.37
N ALA A 179 -20.32 -19.35 10.23
CA ALA A 179 -18.97 -19.74 9.86
C ALA A 179 -18.95 -21.14 9.20
N ASP A 180 -17.95 -21.40 8.36
CA ASP A 180 -17.67 -22.70 7.75
C ASP A 180 -16.34 -23.25 8.28
N GLY A 181 -16.42 -24.11 9.29
CA GLY A 181 -15.26 -24.53 10.05
C GLY A 181 -14.59 -23.33 10.74
N ALA A 182 -13.33 -23.05 10.39
CA ALA A 182 -12.57 -21.91 10.89
C ALA A 182 -12.74 -20.63 10.05
N LYS A 183 -13.51 -20.67 8.95
CA LYS A 183 -13.68 -19.52 8.05
C LYS A 183 -14.91 -18.70 8.44
N HIS A 184 -14.68 -17.47 8.86
CA HIS A 184 -15.74 -16.49 9.11
C HIS A 184 -16.56 -16.22 7.84
N ALA A 185 -17.82 -15.82 8.01
CA ALA A 185 -18.66 -15.42 6.89
C ALA A 185 -18.37 -13.95 6.52
N LEU A 186 -17.24 -13.73 5.87
CA LEU A 186 -16.87 -12.43 5.33
C LEU A 186 -17.71 -12.16 4.09
N VAL A 187 -18.70 -11.27 4.22
CA VAL A 187 -19.63 -10.95 3.13
C VAL A 187 -19.08 -9.85 2.23
N ALA A 188 -19.45 -9.90 0.96
CA ALA A 188 -19.14 -8.87 -0.03
C ALA A 188 -20.46 -8.29 -0.58
N GLN A 189 -20.60 -8.14 -1.91
CA GLN A 189 -21.79 -7.55 -2.49
C GLN A 189 -23.04 -8.43 -2.25
N ALA A 190 -24.15 -7.77 -1.95
CA ALA A 190 -25.48 -8.37 -1.91
C ALA A 190 -26.39 -7.81 -3.01
N VAL A 191 -27.40 -8.58 -3.41
CA VAL A 191 -28.49 -8.11 -4.26
C VAL A 191 -29.82 -8.67 -3.78
N PHE A 192 -30.86 -7.83 -3.81
CA PHE A 192 -32.22 -8.28 -3.53
C PHE A 192 -32.86 -8.96 -4.75
N SER A 193 -33.73 -9.93 -4.49
CA SER A 193 -34.73 -10.36 -5.47
C SER A 193 -35.67 -9.18 -5.82
N PRO A 194 -36.29 -9.16 -7.01
CA PRO A 194 -37.15 -8.05 -7.43
C PRO A 194 -38.36 -7.81 -6.51
N ASP A 195 -38.82 -8.84 -5.80
CA ASP A 195 -39.90 -8.74 -4.82
C ASP A 195 -39.43 -8.37 -3.40
N GLY A 196 -38.13 -8.17 -3.20
CA GLY A 196 -37.52 -7.79 -1.93
C GLY A 196 -37.50 -8.89 -0.86
N LYS A 197 -37.92 -10.12 -1.17
CA LYS A 197 -38.05 -11.21 -0.18
C LYS A 197 -36.77 -12.00 0.07
N THR A 198 -35.87 -12.03 -0.90
CA THR A 198 -34.62 -12.77 -0.82
C THR A 198 -33.44 -11.83 -1.03
N VAL A 199 -32.40 -11.95 -0.21
CA VAL A 199 -31.09 -11.32 -0.42
C VAL A 199 -30.11 -12.39 -0.85
N TYR A 200 -29.48 -12.22 -2.01
CA TYR A 200 -28.39 -13.06 -2.47
C TYR A 200 -27.07 -12.39 -2.11
N SER A 201 -26.23 -13.07 -1.33
CA SER A 201 -24.97 -12.54 -0.81
C SER A 201 -23.80 -13.35 -1.33
N ALA A 202 -22.79 -12.69 -1.91
CA ALA A 202 -21.46 -13.28 -1.97
C ALA A 202 -20.90 -13.39 -0.54
N VAL A 203 -20.35 -14.56 -0.20
CA VAL A 203 -19.67 -14.81 1.06
C VAL A 203 -18.22 -15.12 0.72
N ASN A 204 -17.46 -14.06 0.54
CA ASN A 204 -16.07 -14.05 0.08
C ASN A 204 -15.21 -15.04 0.89
N GLY A 205 -15.29 -14.97 2.22
CA GLY A 205 -14.52 -15.82 3.15
C GLY A 205 -14.78 -17.33 2.98
N GLN A 206 -15.90 -17.71 2.36
CA GLN A 206 -16.38 -19.10 2.28
C GLN A 206 -16.55 -19.60 0.84
N ASN A 207 -16.13 -18.83 -0.16
CA ASN A 207 -16.19 -19.20 -1.59
C ASN A 207 -17.59 -19.67 -2.03
N ARG A 208 -18.64 -18.99 -1.55
CA ARG A 208 -20.04 -19.35 -1.82
C ARG A 208 -20.94 -18.13 -2.00
N VAL A 209 -22.11 -18.36 -2.59
CA VAL A 209 -23.25 -17.44 -2.55
C VAL A 209 -24.36 -18.06 -1.71
N VAL A 210 -24.98 -17.26 -0.86
CA VAL A 210 -26.14 -17.69 -0.06
C VAL A 210 -27.40 -16.90 -0.44
N ALA A 211 -28.55 -17.55 -0.39
CA ALA A 211 -29.86 -16.90 -0.44
C ALA A 211 -30.40 -16.76 0.99
N ILE A 212 -30.74 -15.54 1.39
CA ILE A 212 -31.18 -15.17 2.74
C ILE A 212 -32.62 -14.67 2.65
N ASP A 213 -33.49 -15.15 3.52
CA ASP A 213 -34.82 -14.59 3.71
C ASP A 213 -34.72 -13.18 4.31
N ALA A 214 -35.18 -12.14 3.59
CA ALA A 214 -34.99 -10.75 4.01
C ALA A 214 -35.75 -10.38 5.30
N ALA A 215 -36.83 -11.09 5.59
CA ALA A 215 -37.66 -10.84 6.78
C ALA A 215 -37.03 -11.45 8.03
N THR A 216 -36.62 -12.72 7.94
CA THR A 216 -36.16 -13.53 9.08
C THR A 216 -34.63 -13.58 9.24
N GLY A 217 -33.88 -13.28 8.18
CA GLY A 217 -32.42 -13.43 8.14
C GLY A 217 -31.95 -14.88 7.98
N ALA A 218 -32.86 -15.83 7.74
CA ALA A 218 -32.51 -17.25 7.61
C ALA A 218 -31.86 -17.55 6.24
N VAL A 219 -30.73 -18.27 6.24
CA VAL A 219 -30.14 -18.82 5.00
C VAL A 219 -31.03 -19.96 4.48
N GLN A 220 -31.57 -19.78 3.28
CA GLN A 220 -32.46 -20.72 2.61
C GLN A 220 -31.73 -21.65 1.63
N GLN A 221 -30.65 -21.17 1.03
CA GLN A 221 -29.86 -21.94 0.07
C GLN A 221 -28.41 -21.45 0.00
N SER A 222 -27.50 -22.32 -0.42
CA SER A 222 -26.08 -22.03 -0.63
C SER A 222 -25.56 -22.69 -1.91
N TRP A 223 -24.72 -21.97 -2.67
CA TRP A 223 -24.04 -22.45 -3.87
C TRP A 223 -22.54 -22.22 -3.75
N ALA A 224 -21.73 -23.27 -4.00
CA ALA A 224 -20.29 -23.09 -4.17
C ALA A 224 -20.00 -22.35 -5.49
N VAL A 225 -19.05 -21.42 -5.44
CA VAL A 225 -18.61 -20.62 -6.60
C VAL A 225 -17.07 -20.64 -6.71
N GLY A 226 -16.48 -19.69 -7.44
CA GLY A 226 -15.02 -19.55 -7.49
C GLY A 226 -14.42 -19.04 -6.18
N ASN A 227 -13.12 -18.80 -6.19
CA ASN A 227 -12.39 -18.32 -5.02
C ASN A 227 -12.60 -16.81 -4.83
N ALA A 228 -12.78 -16.38 -3.58
CA ALA A 228 -12.99 -14.97 -3.21
C ALA A 228 -14.11 -14.30 -4.05
N PRO A 229 -15.37 -14.77 -3.93
CA PRO A 229 -16.49 -14.12 -4.60
C PRO A 229 -16.71 -12.71 -4.04
N ARG A 230 -16.84 -11.71 -4.90
CA ARG A 230 -16.93 -10.30 -4.52
C ARG A 230 -18.21 -9.63 -4.98
N GLY A 231 -18.32 -9.30 -6.27
CA GLY A 231 -19.50 -8.66 -6.86
C GLY A 231 -20.62 -9.66 -7.17
N VAL A 232 -21.88 -9.23 -7.04
CA VAL A 232 -23.08 -10.01 -7.42
C VAL A 232 -24.03 -9.15 -8.24
N ALA A 233 -24.53 -9.68 -9.36
CA ALA A 233 -25.56 -9.03 -10.17
C ALA A 233 -26.69 -10.02 -10.51
N LEU A 234 -27.95 -9.61 -10.28
CA LEU A 234 -29.13 -10.36 -10.71
C LEU A 234 -29.62 -9.88 -12.08
N VAL A 235 -29.43 -10.69 -13.12
CA VAL A 235 -29.74 -10.34 -14.51
C VAL A 235 -30.58 -11.43 -15.16
N GLY A 236 -31.78 -11.08 -15.63
CA GLY A 236 -32.66 -12.01 -16.32
C GLY A 236 -33.03 -13.25 -15.48
N GLY A 237 -33.11 -13.09 -14.16
CA GLY A 237 -33.39 -14.18 -13.22
C GLY A 237 -32.19 -15.04 -12.83
N LYS A 238 -30.98 -14.75 -13.32
CA LYS A 238 -29.74 -15.45 -12.96
C LYS A 238 -28.82 -14.55 -12.15
N LEU A 239 -28.08 -15.14 -11.22
CA LEU A 239 -27.01 -14.44 -10.52
C LEU A 239 -25.71 -14.61 -11.29
N TYR A 240 -24.99 -13.51 -11.47
CA TYR A 240 -23.62 -13.48 -11.92
C TYR A 240 -22.75 -13.04 -10.75
N VAL A 241 -21.63 -13.71 -10.53
CA VAL A 241 -20.79 -13.53 -9.34
C VAL A 241 -19.34 -13.45 -9.79
N SER A 242 -18.65 -12.35 -9.53
CA SER A 242 -17.23 -12.22 -9.84
C SER A 242 -16.41 -12.93 -8.77
N ASN A 243 -15.38 -13.69 -9.18
CA ASN A 243 -14.49 -14.42 -8.28
C ASN A 243 -13.06 -13.93 -8.49
N GLU A 244 -12.55 -13.12 -7.55
CA GLU A 244 -11.26 -12.44 -7.68
C GLU A 244 -10.09 -13.41 -7.81
N GLY A 245 -10.10 -14.46 -6.97
CA GLY A 245 -9.14 -15.57 -7.02
C GLY A 245 -9.45 -16.61 -8.11
N GLY A 246 -10.43 -16.33 -8.96
CA GLY A 246 -10.80 -17.14 -10.11
C GLY A 246 -11.34 -18.52 -9.77
N ARG A 247 -10.92 -19.53 -10.53
CA ARG A 247 -11.44 -20.90 -10.38
C ARG A 247 -10.78 -21.62 -9.19
N PRO A 248 -11.46 -22.60 -8.58
CA PRO A 248 -10.80 -23.52 -7.65
C PRO A 248 -9.56 -24.19 -8.27
N ALA A 249 -8.54 -24.41 -7.46
CA ALA A 249 -7.32 -25.09 -7.88
C ALA A 249 -7.58 -26.55 -8.29
N LYS A 250 -6.77 -27.02 -9.23
CA LYS A 250 -6.78 -28.39 -9.76
C LYS A 250 -5.45 -29.07 -9.43
N PRO A 251 -5.41 -30.42 -9.38
CA PRO A 251 -4.16 -31.14 -9.21
C PRO A 251 -3.11 -30.71 -10.27
N GLY A 252 -1.94 -30.29 -9.80
CA GLY A 252 -0.83 -29.82 -10.65
C GLY A 252 -0.77 -28.30 -10.84
N ASP A 253 -1.76 -27.53 -10.38
CA ASP A 253 -1.63 -26.08 -10.31
C ASP A 253 -0.52 -25.70 -9.30
N THR A 254 0.28 -24.69 -9.61
CA THR A 254 1.00 -23.93 -8.59
C THR A 254 0.00 -23.04 -7.87
N THR A 255 0.07 -23.02 -6.55
CA THR A 255 -0.86 -22.26 -5.72
C THR A 255 -0.14 -21.47 -4.65
N ILE A 256 -0.74 -20.35 -4.26
CA ILE A 256 -0.41 -19.59 -3.06
C ILE A 256 -1.71 -19.48 -2.24
N ASN A 257 -1.56 -19.36 -0.93
CA ASN A 257 -2.69 -19.22 -0.03
C ASN A 257 -3.47 -17.92 -0.31
N SER A 258 -4.75 -17.91 0.05
CA SER A 258 -5.55 -16.72 0.33
C SER A 258 -6.65 -17.16 1.29
N TYR A 259 -6.58 -16.72 2.54
CA TYR A 259 -7.52 -17.09 3.61
C TYR A 259 -7.84 -18.60 3.70
N GLY A 260 -6.79 -19.42 3.76
CA GLY A 260 -6.93 -20.88 3.82
C GLY A 260 -7.51 -21.51 2.56
N THR A 261 -7.44 -20.81 1.43
CA THR A 261 -7.84 -21.30 0.09
C THR A 261 -6.61 -21.33 -0.80
N GLN A 262 -6.38 -22.46 -1.48
CA GLN A 262 -5.28 -22.57 -2.44
C GLN A 262 -5.71 -21.96 -3.77
N VAL A 263 -5.14 -20.80 -4.11
CA VAL A 263 -5.47 -20.02 -5.31
C VAL A 263 -4.43 -20.30 -6.40
N PRO A 264 -4.82 -20.62 -7.64
CA PRO A 264 -3.88 -20.78 -8.75
C PRO A 264 -3.04 -19.51 -8.96
N ALA A 265 -1.73 -19.64 -8.78
CA ALA A 265 -0.79 -18.53 -8.75
C ALA A 265 0.49 -18.81 -9.55
N ASP A 266 1.11 -17.75 -10.05
CA ASP A 266 2.37 -17.84 -10.79
C ASP A 266 3.55 -17.95 -9.79
N PRO A 267 4.45 -18.96 -9.92
CA PRO A 267 5.53 -19.17 -8.97
C PRO A 267 6.61 -18.07 -8.97
N LYS A 268 6.63 -17.21 -10.01
CA LYS A 268 7.60 -16.13 -10.13
C LYS A 268 7.07 -14.84 -9.53
N THR A 269 5.81 -14.51 -9.81
CA THR A 269 5.20 -13.22 -9.46
C THR A 269 4.25 -13.30 -8.28
N GLY A 270 3.91 -14.49 -7.78
CA GLY A 270 2.97 -14.66 -6.69
C GLY A 270 1.50 -14.37 -7.05
N ALA A 271 1.26 -13.74 -8.19
CA ALA A 271 -0.05 -13.27 -8.64
C ALA A 271 -0.97 -14.39 -9.10
N THR A 272 -2.27 -14.15 -8.96
CA THR A 272 -3.30 -15.05 -9.48
C THR A 272 -3.19 -15.25 -10.99
N THR A 273 -3.56 -16.45 -11.44
CA THR A 273 -3.45 -16.84 -12.87
C THR A 273 -4.81 -17.08 -13.54
N THR A 274 -5.90 -16.95 -12.80
CA THR A 274 -7.26 -17.16 -13.32
C THR A 274 -8.22 -16.13 -12.74
N GLY A 275 -9.22 -15.73 -13.53
CA GLY A 275 -10.36 -14.94 -13.06
C GLY A 275 -11.65 -15.45 -13.73
N THR A 276 -12.74 -15.54 -12.97
CA THR A 276 -13.99 -16.12 -13.45
C THR A 276 -15.21 -15.36 -12.97
N VAL A 277 -16.30 -15.46 -13.74
CA VAL A 277 -17.66 -15.14 -13.29
C VAL A 277 -18.47 -16.42 -13.16
N SER A 278 -18.98 -16.70 -11.97
CA SER A 278 -19.92 -17.78 -11.74
C SER A 278 -21.35 -17.38 -12.14
N VAL A 279 -22.12 -18.32 -12.68
CA VAL A 279 -23.53 -18.10 -13.05
C VAL A 279 -24.41 -19.11 -12.34
N ILE A 280 -25.34 -18.61 -11.52
CA ILE A 280 -26.31 -19.40 -10.76
C ILE A 280 -27.71 -19.14 -11.31
N ASP A 281 -28.50 -20.20 -11.41
CA ASP A 281 -29.93 -20.12 -11.70
C ASP A 281 -30.73 -20.43 -10.42
N PRO A 282 -31.21 -19.41 -9.69
CA PRO A 282 -32.02 -19.60 -8.49
C PRO A 282 -33.31 -20.40 -8.72
N ALA A 283 -33.82 -20.45 -9.96
CA ALA A 283 -34.99 -21.27 -10.29
C ALA A 283 -34.66 -22.77 -10.39
N ASN A 284 -33.37 -23.12 -10.50
CA ASN A 284 -32.87 -24.47 -10.43
C ASN A 284 -31.81 -24.61 -9.32
N PRO A 285 -32.21 -24.51 -8.04
CA PRO A 285 -31.28 -24.35 -6.92
C PRO A 285 -30.35 -25.55 -6.71
N ALA A 286 -30.65 -26.71 -7.27
CA ALA A 286 -29.80 -27.91 -7.20
C ALA A 286 -28.69 -27.95 -8.26
N ALA A 287 -28.74 -27.08 -9.28
CA ALA A 287 -27.69 -27.02 -10.30
C ALA A 287 -26.41 -26.40 -9.75
N ALA A 288 -25.27 -26.95 -10.14
CA ALA A 288 -23.97 -26.33 -9.87
C ALA A 288 -23.84 -25.01 -10.65
N ALA A 289 -23.12 -24.05 -10.07
CA ALA A 289 -22.81 -22.81 -10.76
C ALA A 289 -22.00 -23.08 -12.03
N ALA A 290 -22.40 -22.47 -13.14
CA ALA A 290 -21.57 -22.44 -14.34
C ALA A 290 -20.43 -21.41 -14.16
N SER A 291 -19.39 -21.49 -14.99
CA SER A 291 -18.24 -20.58 -14.93
C SER A 291 -17.97 -19.97 -16.31
N ILE A 292 -17.64 -18.68 -16.33
CA ILE A 292 -17.21 -17.93 -17.51
C ILE A 292 -15.82 -17.38 -17.19
N ASP A 293 -14.83 -17.67 -18.04
CA ASP A 293 -13.48 -17.12 -17.88
C ASP A 293 -13.47 -15.63 -18.30
N VAL A 294 -12.82 -14.81 -17.48
CA VAL A 294 -12.64 -13.35 -17.68
C VAL A 294 -11.19 -12.96 -17.37
N GLY A 295 -10.89 -11.66 -17.25
CA GLY A 295 -9.58 -11.21 -16.78
C GLY A 295 -9.37 -11.53 -15.29
N LEU A 296 -8.13 -11.35 -14.82
CA LEU A 296 -7.74 -11.51 -13.42
C LEU A 296 -8.35 -10.42 -12.53
N HIS A 297 -8.69 -10.81 -11.31
CA HIS A 297 -9.39 -10.02 -10.29
C HIS A 297 -10.65 -9.36 -10.87
N PRO A 298 -11.63 -10.16 -11.33
CA PRO A 298 -12.92 -9.62 -11.65
C PRO A 298 -13.56 -9.06 -10.38
N THR A 299 -13.90 -7.78 -10.38
CA THR A 299 -14.36 -7.05 -9.20
C THR A 299 -15.82 -6.63 -9.37
N ALA A 300 -16.10 -5.52 -10.05
CA ALA A 300 -17.45 -4.99 -10.18
C ALA A 300 -18.22 -5.61 -11.34
N LEU A 301 -19.53 -5.73 -11.15
CA LEU A 301 -20.49 -6.28 -12.09
C LEU A 301 -21.57 -5.26 -12.42
N TYR A 302 -21.55 -4.69 -13.63
CA TYR A 302 -22.56 -3.74 -14.09
C TYR A 302 -23.35 -4.28 -15.27
N ALA A 303 -24.68 -4.39 -15.15
CA ALA A 303 -25.54 -4.96 -16.19
C ALA A 303 -26.45 -3.92 -16.85
N LYS A 304 -26.37 -3.79 -18.18
CA LYS A 304 -27.27 -2.91 -18.94
C LYS A 304 -27.35 -3.34 -20.41
N ASN A 305 -28.53 -3.18 -21.02
CA ASN A 305 -28.77 -3.40 -22.46
C ASN A 305 -28.28 -4.77 -22.97
N GLY A 306 -28.50 -5.84 -22.20
CA GLY A 306 -28.11 -7.22 -22.56
C GLY A 306 -26.62 -7.54 -22.42
N ALA A 307 -25.82 -6.60 -21.90
CA ALA A 307 -24.44 -6.83 -21.48
C ALA A 307 -24.34 -6.90 -19.96
N LEU A 308 -23.39 -7.70 -19.49
CA LEU A 308 -22.78 -7.58 -18.17
C LEU A 308 -21.32 -7.16 -18.38
N PHE A 309 -20.96 -5.99 -17.86
CA PHE A 309 -19.60 -5.48 -17.81
C PHE A 309 -18.94 -5.96 -16.52
N VAL A 310 -17.75 -6.53 -16.66
CA VAL A 310 -16.94 -7.08 -15.56
C VAL A 310 -15.62 -6.34 -15.55
N THR A 311 -15.38 -5.53 -14.53
CA THR A 311 -14.09 -4.86 -14.37
C THR A 311 -13.06 -5.87 -13.87
N ASN A 312 -11.89 -5.94 -14.52
CA ASN A 312 -10.82 -6.88 -14.18
C ASN A 312 -9.60 -6.07 -13.71
N THR A 313 -9.47 -5.85 -12.41
CA THR A 313 -8.58 -4.85 -11.81
C THR A 313 -7.12 -5.18 -12.08
N ALA A 314 -6.70 -6.43 -11.83
CA ALA A 314 -5.33 -6.90 -12.08
C ALA A 314 -4.96 -7.01 -13.58
N THR A 315 -5.92 -7.25 -14.47
CA THR A 315 -5.63 -7.32 -15.92
C THR A 315 -5.84 -5.98 -16.65
N ASN A 316 -6.42 -4.99 -15.99
CA ASN A 316 -6.59 -3.64 -16.51
C ASN A 316 -7.45 -3.61 -17.79
N ASN A 317 -8.60 -4.28 -17.73
CA ASN A 317 -9.60 -4.27 -18.79
C ASN A 317 -11.02 -4.51 -18.27
N VAL A 318 -12.02 -4.36 -19.12
CA VAL A 318 -13.42 -4.72 -18.86
C VAL A 318 -13.85 -5.85 -19.80
N SER A 319 -14.30 -6.96 -19.24
CA SER A 319 -14.94 -8.05 -20.02
C SER A 319 -16.42 -7.76 -20.21
N VAL A 320 -16.93 -7.93 -21.44
CA VAL A 320 -18.34 -7.73 -21.78
C VAL A 320 -18.97 -9.09 -22.06
N ILE A 321 -19.89 -9.52 -21.20
CA ILE A 321 -20.62 -10.78 -21.33
C ILE A 321 -21.98 -10.53 -21.97
N ASP A 322 -22.28 -11.22 -23.08
CA ASP A 322 -23.63 -11.32 -23.63
C ASP A 322 -24.46 -12.24 -22.72
N THR A 323 -25.40 -11.66 -21.96
CA THR A 323 -26.15 -12.38 -20.91
C THR A 323 -27.17 -13.35 -21.48
N ALA A 324 -27.54 -13.24 -22.76
CA ALA A 324 -28.38 -14.22 -23.43
C ALA A 324 -27.60 -15.51 -23.74
N LYS A 325 -26.29 -15.39 -23.99
CA LYS A 325 -25.41 -16.52 -24.36
C LYS A 325 -24.49 -17.00 -23.25
N ASN A 326 -24.34 -16.23 -22.17
CA ASN A 326 -23.36 -16.46 -21.11
C ASN A 326 -21.93 -16.59 -21.66
N LYS A 327 -21.53 -15.65 -22.51
CA LYS A 327 -20.19 -15.63 -23.12
C LYS A 327 -19.61 -14.23 -23.15
N VAL A 328 -18.31 -14.13 -22.88
CA VAL A 328 -17.54 -12.92 -23.18
C VAL A 328 -17.55 -12.73 -24.70
N VAL A 329 -18.02 -11.56 -25.14
CA VAL A 329 -18.12 -11.18 -26.56
C VAL A 329 -17.19 -10.02 -26.92
N GLN A 330 -16.68 -9.32 -25.92
CA GLN A 330 -15.74 -8.21 -26.10
C GLN A 330 -14.88 -8.05 -24.83
N THR A 331 -13.64 -7.58 -24.99
CA THR A 331 -12.77 -7.12 -23.92
C THR A 331 -12.31 -5.70 -24.23
N ILE A 332 -12.57 -4.76 -23.34
CA ILE A 332 -12.25 -3.34 -23.49
C ILE A 332 -10.98 -3.05 -22.71
N ALA A 333 -9.89 -2.66 -23.40
CA ALA A 333 -8.67 -2.25 -22.72
C ALA A 333 -8.89 -0.92 -21.98
N THR A 334 -8.39 -0.82 -20.75
CA THR A 334 -8.48 0.39 -19.92
C THR A 334 -7.10 0.97 -19.58
N GLN A 335 -6.16 0.83 -20.51
CA GLN A 335 -4.76 1.26 -20.40
C GLN A 335 -4.52 2.49 -21.30
N PRO A 336 -4.90 3.71 -20.88
CA PRO A 336 -4.84 4.89 -21.72
C PRO A 336 -3.41 5.32 -22.10
N TRP A 337 -2.40 4.94 -21.31
CA TRP A 337 -0.99 5.25 -21.56
C TRP A 337 -0.22 3.98 -21.98
N PRO A 338 0.40 3.93 -23.17
CA PRO A 338 0.94 2.69 -23.70
C PRO A 338 2.29 2.26 -23.08
N GLU A 339 2.96 3.11 -22.30
CA GLU A 339 4.27 2.78 -21.72
C GLU A 339 4.15 1.84 -20.50
N ALA A 340 2.96 1.70 -19.92
CA ALA A 340 2.68 0.77 -18.83
C ALA A 340 1.46 -0.10 -19.15
N SER A 341 1.48 -1.36 -18.70
CA SER A 341 0.40 -2.34 -18.96
C SER A 341 -0.35 -2.80 -17.70
N VAL A 342 0.05 -2.33 -16.52
CA VAL A 342 -0.52 -2.69 -15.21
C VAL A 342 -0.64 -1.43 -14.35
N GLY A 343 -1.52 -1.46 -13.36
CA GLY A 343 -1.71 -0.42 -12.35
C GLY A 343 -2.71 0.66 -12.75
N TYR A 344 -3.63 0.43 -13.68
CA TYR A 344 -4.73 1.35 -14.00
C TYR A 344 -6.01 1.10 -13.19
N GLU A 345 -6.21 -0.17 -12.78
CA GLU A 345 -7.22 -0.58 -11.80
C GLU A 345 -8.63 -0.10 -12.16
N PRO A 346 -9.28 -0.71 -13.17
CA PRO A 346 -10.68 -0.40 -13.44
C PRO A 346 -11.55 -0.94 -12.30
N ASP A 347 -12.15 -0.08 -11.49
CA ASP A 347 -12.88 -0.50 -10.29
C ASP A 347 -14.37 -0.69 -10.57
N ALA A 348 -15.04 0.33 -11.12
CA ALA A 348 -16.47 0.34 -11.39
C ALA A 348 -16.82 0.82 -12.80
N ALA A 349 -18.06 0.54 -13.22
CA ALA A 349 -18.58 0.99 -14.50
C ALA A 349 -20.06 1.38 -14.44
N THR A 350 -20.47 2.33 -15.28
CA THR A 350 -21.89 2.68 -15.48
C THR A 350 -22.17 3.10 -16.92
N LEU A 351 -23.42 2.96 -17.37
CA LEU A 351 -23.86 3.35 -18.71
C LEU A 351 -24.89 4.47 -18.61
N THR A 352 -24.55 5.62 -19.18
CA THR A 352 -25.45 6.77 -19.31
C THR A 352 -26.56 6.52 -20.34
N LYS A 353 -27.65 7.28 -20.24
CA LYS A 353 -28.82 7.14 -21.12
C LYS A 353 -28.50 7.33 -22.60
N ASP A 354 -27.51 8.16 -22.93
CA ASP A 354 -27.10 8.45 -24.31
C ASP A 354 -25.98 7.52 -24.82
N GLY A 355 -25.67 6.45 -24.08
CA GLY A 355 -24.76 5.40 -24.52
C GLY A 355 -23.28 5.67 -24.26
N HIS A 356 -22.92 6.53 -23.30
CA HIS A 356 -21.55 6.54 -22.77
C HIS A 356 -21.38 5.50 -21.68
N LEU A 357 -20.46 4.56 -21.90
CA LEU A 357 -19.92 3.70 -20.87
C LEU A 357 -18.80 4.46 -20.15
N LEU A 358 -18.96 4.64 -18.85
CA LEU A 358 -18.00 5.28 -17.96
C LEU A 358 -17.35 4.17 -17.12
N VAL A 359 -16.02 4.16 -17.03
CA VAL A 359 -15.25 3.18 -16.24
C VAL A 359 -14.28 3.97 -15.37
N THR A 360 -14.33 3.79 -14.05
CA THR A 360 -13.34 4.40 -13.16
C THR A 360 -11.99 3.72 -13.36
N LEU A 361 -10.90 4.44 -13.11
CA LEU A 361 -9.53 3.95 -13.12
C LEU A 361 -8.87 4.45 -11.82
N GLY A 362 -8.92 3.65 -10.76
CA GLY A 362 -8.53 4.02 -9.40
C GLY A 362 -7.17 4.71 -9.35
N ARG A 363 -6.14 3.95 -9.69
CA ARG A 363 -4.75 4.44 -9.67
C ARG A 363 -4.44 5.57 -10.66
N ALA A 364 -5.27 5.77 -11.69
CA ALA A 364 -5.11 6.86 -12.65
C ALA A 364 -5.86 8.15 -12.27
N ASN A 365 -6.64 8.13 -11.18
CA ASN A 365 -7.51 9.23 -10.75
C ASN A 365 -8.37 9.76 -11.90
N ALA A 366 -9.02 8.85 -12.63
CA ALA A 366 -9.77 9.21 -13.82
C ALA A 366 -10.99 8.33 -14.09
N VAL A 367 -11.90 8.84 -14.90
CA VAL A 367 -12.95 8.06 -15.57
C VAL A 367 -12.61 7.95 -17.05
N ALA A 368 -12.45 6.72 -17.55
CA ALA A 368 -12.38 6.42 -18.97
C ALA A 368 -13.78 6.38 -19.59
N VAL A 369 -13.95 7.08 -20.71
CA VAL A 369 -15.24 7.24 -21.39
C VAL A 369 -15.20 6.56 -22.75
N TYR A 370 -16.22 5.74 -23.01
CA TYR A 370 -16.42 5.06 -24.29
C TYR A 370 -17.85 5.27 -24.79
N ARG A 371 -18.07 5.23 -26.11
CA ARG A 371 -19.41 5.05 -26.68
C ARG A 371 -19.72 3.56 -26.81
N TYR A 372 -20.88 3.17 -26.30
CA TYR A 372 -21.40 1.81 -26.31
C TYR A 372 -22.86 1.78 -26.80
N THR A 373 -23.18 0.76 -27.59
CA THR A 373 -24.52 0.55 -28.15
C THR A 373 -25.10 -0.79 -27.72
N LYS A 374 -24.43 -1.89 -28.06
CA LYS A 374 -24.84 -3.27 -27.76
C LYS A 374 -23.64 -4.22 -27.66
N PRO A 375 -23.78 -5.42 -27.04
CA PRO A 375 -22.64 -6.25 -26.63
C PRO A 375 -21.69 -6.67 -27.76
N LEU A 376 -22.22 -6.86 -28.97
CA LEU A 376 -21.47 -7.34 -30.14
C LEU A 376 -20.85 -6.22 -30.98
N GLU A 377 -21.11 -4.95 -30.65
CA GLU A 377 -20.52 -3.80 -31.33
C GLU A 377 -19.35 -3.27 -30.50
N PRO A 378 -18.13 -3.19 -31.06
CA PRO A 378 -16.98 -2.66 -30.35
C PRO A 378 -17.24 -1.25 -29.82
N VAL A 379 -16.79 -0.99 -28.60
CA VAL A 379 -16.83 0.36 -28.04
C VAL A 379 -15.86 1.27 -28.79
N SER A 380 -16.15 2.57 -28.81
CA SER A 380 -15.19 3.57 -29.28
C SER A 380 -14.76 4.46 -28.12
N TYR A 381 -13.45 4.62 -27.95
CA TYR A 381 -12.87 5.45 -26.89
C TYR A 381 -13.11 6.93 -27.17
N VAL A 382 -13.55 7.67 -26.14
CA VAL A 382 -13.83 9.11 -26.21
C VAL A 382 -12.71 9.91 -25.56
N GLY A 383 -12.32 9.59 -24.33
CA GLY A 383 -11.30 10.32 -23.57
C GLY A 383 -11.32 9.99 -22.07
N LEU A 384 -10.64 10.81 -21.27
CA LEU A 384 -10.58 10.70 -19.80
C LEU A 384 -11.16 11.95 -19.14
N LEU A 385 -11.79 11.77 -17.98
CA LEU A 385 -12.19 12.84 -17.08
C LEU A 385 -11.42 12.72 -15.76
N PRO A 386 -10.88 13.80 -15.19
CA PRO A 386 -10.14 13.73 -13.94
C PRO A 386 -11.10 13.58 -12.76
N THR A 387 -10.72 12.72 -11.82
CA THR A 387 -11.43 12.51 -10.56
C THR A 387 -10.60 12.99 -9.38
N ASP A 388 -11.15 12.77 -8.18
CA ASP A 388 -10.39 12.80 -6.95
C ASP A 388 -9.51 11.55 -6.82
N TYR A 389 -8.91 11.35 -5.65
CA TYR A 389 -7.92 10.30 -5.41
C TYR A 389 -8.56 8.90 -5.28
N PHE A 390 -8.25 8.01 -6.22
CA PHE A 390 -8.70 6.61 -6.26
C PHE A 390 -10.22 6.43 -6.41
N PRO A 391 -10.81 6.70 -7.60
CA PRO A 391 -12.25 6.52 -7.85
C PRO A 391 -12.67 5.03 -7.86
N ALA A 392 -13.36 4.59 -6.80
CA ALA A 392 -13.80 3.20 -6.65
C ALA A 392 -15.22 2.93 -7.19
N GLU A 393 -16.14 3.90 -7.10
CA GLU A 393 -17.54 3.72 -7.51
C GLU A 393 -18.01 4.81 -8.49
N ILE A 394 -18.93 4.45 -9.39
CA ILE A 394 -19.54 5.40 -10.33
C ILE A 394 -21.00 5.09 -10.64
N THR A 395 -21.85 6.13 -10.59
CA THR A 395 -23.27 6.01 -10.93
C THR A 395 -23.82 7.31 -11.53
N THR A 396 -25.10 7.31 -11.90
CA THR A 396 -25.80 8.49 -12.45
C THR A 396 -27.05 8.83 -11.66
N VAL A 397 -27.26 10.11 -11.37
CA VAL A 397 -28.48 10.67 -10.77
C VAL A 397 -29.06 11.72 -11.71
N GLY A 398 -30.18 11.43 -12.35
CA GLY A 398 -30.74 12.31 -13.37
C GLY A 398 -29.80 12.45 -14.57
N ASP A 399 -29.17 13.62 -14.70
CA ASP A 399 -28.15 13.96 -15.72
C ASP A 399 -26.74 14.12 -15.11
N ASP A 400 -26.63 14.01 -13.79
CA ASP A 400 -25.35 14.10 -13.07
C ASP A 400 -24.71 12.72 -12.97
N VAL A 401 -23.38 12.71 -12.99
CA VAL A 401 -22.52 11.57 -12.68
C VAL A 401 -22.01 11.76 -11.26
N LEU A 402 -22.10 10.72 -10.45
CA LEU A 402 -21.51 10.66 -9.11
C LEU A 402 -20.35 9.67 -9.12
N VAL A 403 -19.23 10.05 -8.50
CA VAL A 403 -18.05 9.21 -8.31
C VAL A 403 -17.70 9.20 -6.84
N SER A 404 -17.47 8.03 -6.27
CA SER A 404 -16.95 7.87 -4.90
C SER A 404 -15.47 7.53 -4.98
N ASN A 405 -14.66 8.26 -4.22
CA ASN A 405 -13.22 8.14 -4.23
C ASN A 405 -12.75 7.65 -2.86
N THR A 406 -12.04 6.52 -2.85
CA THR A 406 -11.60 5.83 -1.63
C THR A 406 -10.65 6.68 -0.82
N ARG A 407 -9.70 7.34 -1.51
CA ARG A 407 -8.74 8.27 -0.91
C ARG A 407 -9.22 9.72 -1.10
N GLY A 408 -8.76 10.62 -0.23
CA GLY A 408 -9.16 12.02 -0.17
C GLY A 408 -7.95 12.95 -0.18
N ILE A 409 -7.95 13.95 0.71
CA ILE A 409 -6.78 14.79 1.02
C ILE A 409 -5.83 14.01 1.95
N ASP A 410 -5.36 12.84 1.48
CA ASP A 410 -4.44 11.94 2.20
C ASP A 410 -4.78 11.77 3.71
N ALA A 411 -3.76 11.61 4.56
CA ALA A 411 -3.87 11.46 6.00
C ALA A 411 -3.88 12.85 6.68
N ARG A 412 -4.85 13.70 6.30
CA ARG A 412 -4.97 15.08 6.79
C ARG A 412 -6.36 15.41 7.32
N ARG A 413 -7.07 14.42 7.84
CA ARG A 413 -8.36 14.61 8.50
C ARG A 413 -8.25 15.78 9.47
N THR A 414 -9.24 16.67 9.43
CA THR A 414 -9.23 17.83 10.32
C THR A 414 -9.11 17.34 11.76
N PRO A 415 -8.01 17.66 12.44
CA PRO A 415 -7.80 17.10 13.76
C PRO A 415 -8.84 17.68 14.74
N PRO A 416 -9.19 16.97 15.84
CA PRO A 416 -9.91 17.59 16.94
C PRO A 416 -9.19 18.88 17.37
N ALA A 417 -9.90 19.84 17.97
CA ALA A 417 -9.41 21.20 18.28
C ALA A 417 -8.11 21.29 19.14
N ASN A 418 -7.53 20.15 19.52
CA ASN A 418 -6.31 20.03 20.32
C ASN A 418 -5.20 19.17 19.69
N SER A 419 -5.34 18.56 18.49
CA SER A 419 -4.26 17.70 17.98
C SER A 419 -3.06 18.51 17.48
N ALA A 420 -1.87 17.98 17.73
CA ALA A 420 -0.57 18.56 17.40
C ALA A 420 -0.03 18.16 16.01
N GLY A 421 -0.71 17.26 15.29
CA GLY A 421 -0.27 16.74 13.99
C GLY A 421 -1.30 15.81 13.35
N HIS A 422 -0.84 15.00 12.40
CA HIS A 422 -1.63 14.05 11.63
C HIS A 422 -1.04 12.64 11.77
N GLY A 423 -1.85 11.65 12.13
CA GLY A 423 -1.46 10.24 12.07
C GLY A 423 -1.83 9.61 10.72
N THR A 424 -1.22 8.50 10.34
CA THR A 424 -1.48 7.85 9.03
C THR A 424 -2.95 7.43 8.86
N HIS A 425 -3.63 7.11 9.97
CA HIS A 425 -5.07 6.83 10.03
C HIS A 425 -5.97 8.08 10.09
N ASP A 426 -5.43 9.30 9.96
CA ASP A 426 -6.21 10.52 9.74
C ASP A 426 -6.67 10.65 8.29
N THR A 427 -7.20 9.55 7.76
CA THR A 427 -7.61 9.42 6.37
C THR A 427 -8.89 10.19 6.10
N THR A 428 -8.97 10.66 4.85
CA THR A 428 -10.16 11.28 4.28
C THR A 428 -10.54 10.59 2.97
N SER A 429 -11.74 10.84 2.51
CA SER A 429 -12.27 10.36 1.22
C SER A 429 -13.15 11.43 0.59
N SER A 430 -13.73 11.17 -0.59
CA SER A 430 -14.63 12.15 -1.19
C SER A 430 -15.69 11.58 -2.11
N LEU A 431 -16.81 12.29 -2.20
CA LEU A 431 -17.76 12.19 -3.29
C LEU A 431 -17.55 13.32 -4.28
N GLN A 432 -17.66 13.02 -5.56
CA GLN A 432 -17.56 13.97 -6.66
C GLN A 432 -18.86 13.93 -7.47
N ARG A 433 -19.38 15.10 -7.88
CA ARG A 433 -20.50 15.20 -8.83
C ARG A 433 -20.22 16.14 -9.99
N PHE A 434 -20.66 15.75 -11.18
CA PHE A 434 -20.59 16.61 -12.36
C PHE A 434 -21.63 16.22 -13.41
N LYS A 435 -21.98 17.18 -14.28
CA LYS A 435 -22.69 16.87 -15.53
C LYS A 435 -21.72 16.33 -16.55
N LEU A 436 -22.09 15.24 -17.23
CA LEU A 436 -21.24 14.66 -18.26
C LEU A 436 -20.97 15.70 -19.37
N PRO A 437 -19.69 16.08 -19.62
CA PRO A 437 -19.37 17.04 -20.67
C PRO A 437 -19.57 16.45 -22.06
N SER A 438 -19.65 17.30 -23.10
CA SER A 438 -19.62 16.82 -24.49
C SER A 438 -18.32 16.08 -24.83
N ASP A 439 -18.34 15.14 -25.77
CA ASP A 439 -17.18 14.36 -26.22
C ASP A 439 -15.95 15.22 -26.56
N LYS A 440 -16.17 16.43 -27.11
CA LYS A 440 -15.09 17.37 -27.42
C LYS A 440 -14.39 17.85 -26.15
N VAL A 441 -15.15 18.14 -25.10
CA VAL A 441 -14.64 18.56 -23.79
C VAL A 441 -13.98 17.38 -23.10
N ILE A 442 -14.57 16.19 -23.14
CA ILE A 442 -13.96 14.95 -22.60
C ILE A 442 -12.57 14.73 -23.22
N ARG A 443 -12.44 14.81 -24.55
CA ARG A 443 -11.15 14.70 -25.24
C ARG A 443 -10.11 15.73 -24.78
N SER A 444 -10.54 16.94 -24.44
CA SER A 444 -9.63 17.98 -23.95
C SER A 444 -9.13 17.71 -22.53
N TYR A 445 -9.94 17.02 -21.70
CA TYR A 445 -9.54 16.63 -20.34
C TYR A 445 -8.54 15.49 -20.30
N THR A 446 -8.43 14.66 -21.35
CA THR A 446 -7.39 13.62 -21.44
C THR A 446 -5.98 14.19 -21.22
N ALA A 447 -5.67 15.36 -21.78
CA ALA A 447 -4.36 15.99 -21.58
C ALA A 447 -4.12 16.43 -20.12
N LYS A 448 -5.19 16.80 -19.40
CA LYS A 448 -5.12 17.16 -17.98
C LYS A 448 -4.80 15.91 -17.14
N VAL A 449 -5.51 14.80 -17.38
CA VAL A 449 -5.25 13.52 -16.70
C VAL A 449 -3.82 13.04 -16.93
N PHE A 450 -3.32 13.12 -18.17
CA PHE A 450 -1.93 12.78 -18.47
C PHE A 450 -0.93 13.64 -17.69
N ALA A 451 -1.16 14.96 -17.63
CA ALA A 451 -0.28 15.86 -16.90
C ALA A 451 -0.28 15.61 -15.38
N GLN A 452 -1.44 15.29 -14.82
CA GLN A 452 -1.63 14.99 -13.39
C GLN A 452 -0.98 13.67 -12.96
N ASN A 453 -0.92 12.70 -13.88
CA ASN A 453 -0.27 11.42 -13.69
C ASN A 453 1.22 11.41 -14.10
N GLY A 454 1.76 12.54 -14.58
CA GLY A 454 3.15 12.60 -15.07
C GLY A 454 3.40 11.87 -16.40
N TRP A 455 2.37 11.35 -17.06
CA TRP A 455 2.48 10.58 -18.30
C TRP A 455 2.91 11.44 -19.51
N GLY A 456 3.76 10.86 -20.36
CA GLY A 456 4.30 11.41 -21.60
C GLY A 456 5.68 12.06 -21.45
N LYS A 457 5.75 13.24 -20.83
CA LYS A 457 6.97 14.06 -20.89
C LYS A 457 8.13 13.50 -20.06
N ASN A 458 7.82 12.86 -18.94
CA ASN A 458 8.80 12.38 -17.97
C ASN A 458 9.01 10.86 -18.04
N ASP A 459 8.43 10.20 -19.05
CA ASP A 459 8.49 8.74 -19.20
C ASP A 459 9.92 8.22 -19.23
N VAL A 460 10.09 7.03 -18.64
CA VAL A 460 11.33 6.26 -18.68
C VAL A 460 11.92 6.24 -20.08
N LYS A 461 13.17 6.71 -20.20
CA LYS A 461 13.92 6.61 -21.45
C LYS A 461 14.82 5.39 -21.40
N LEU A 462 14.84 4.59 -22.46
CA LEU A 462 15.72 3.43 -22.56
C LEU A 462 17.08 3.80 -23.17
N ALA A 463 18.12 3.06 -22.81
CA ALA A 463 19.43 3.15 -23.45
C ALA A 463 19.32 2.86 -24.96
N ASN A 464 20.05 3.61 -25.78
CA ASN A 464 19.96 3.54 -27.25
C ASN A 464 21.11 2.75 -27.91
N GLY A 465 21.80 1.90 -27.14
CA GLY A 465 22.93 1.10 -27.62
C GLY A 465 24.22 1.87 -27.91
N ARG A 466 24.25 3.19 -27.67
CA ARG A 466 25.50 3.97 -27.67
C ARG A 466 26.17 3.87 -26.31
N SER A 467 27.50 3.82 -26.28
CA SER A 467 28.27 3.87 -25.04
C SER A 467 27.98 5.16 -24.29
N ALA A 468 27.56 5.03 -23.03
CA ALA A 468 27.40 6.12 -22.08
C ALA A 468 28.41 5.96 -20.94
N HIS A 469 28.83 7.09 -20.35
CA HIS A 469 29.67 7.05 -19.16
C HIS A 469 28.85 6.63 -17.95
N ALA A 470 29.47 5.85 -17.06
CA ALA A 470 28.84 5.46 -15.82
C ALA A 470 28.63 6.69 -14.90
N VAL A 471 27.45 6.81 -14.33
CA VAL A 471 27.05 7.84 -13.34
C VAL A 471 26.32 7.16 -12.18
N ALA A 472 26.11 7.86 -11.05
CA ALA A 472 25.45 7.24 -9.89
C ALA A 472 24.03 6.74 -10.22
N VAL A 473 23.17 7.65 -10.70
CA VAL A 473 21.81 7.31 -11.15
C VAL A 473 21.72 7.59 -12.66
N PRO A 474 21.67 6.55 -13.50
CA PRO A 474 21.54 6.71 -14.93
C PRO A 474 20.25 7.45 -15.32
N GLN A 475 20.35 8.35 -16.30
CA GLN A 475 19.18 9.07 -16.84
C GLN A 475 18.30 8.17 -17.72
N ARG A 476 18.92 7.17 -18.37
CA ARG A 476 18.22 6.20 -19.22
C ARG A 476 18.39 4.81 -18.65
N LEU A 477 17.30 4.07 -18.63
CA LEU A 477 17.30 2.70 -18.14
C LEU A 477 18.20 1.82 -19.01
N GLY A 478 19.12 1.11 -18.36
CA GLY A 478 20.11 0.25 -18.99
C GLY A 478 21.44 0.96 -19.33
N ASP A 479 21.55 2.28 -19.17
CA ASP A 479 22.86 2.94 -19.15
C ASP A 479 23.64 2.51 -17.89
N PRO A 480 24.98 2.49 -17.92
CA PRO A 480 25.77 1.98 -16.80
C PRO A 480 25.68 2.89 -15.57
N SER A 481 25.58 2.30 -14.38
CA SER A 481 25.75 2.98 -13.10
C SER A 481 27.16 2.80 -12.53
N THR A 482 27.65 3.78 -11.76
CA THR A 482 28.84 3.62 -10.89
C THR A 482 28.54 2.79 -9.66
N ILE A 483 27.27 2.70 -9.26
CA ILE A 483 26.76 1.87 -8.17
C ILE A 483 26.44 0.48 -8.74
N LYS A 484 26.83 -0.57 -8.02
CA LYS A 484 26.61 -1.98 -8.38
C LYS A 484 25.84 -2.75 -7.33
N HIS A 485 25.89 -2.29 -6.08
CA HIS A 485 25.28 -2.93 -4.92
C HIS A 485 24.31 -1.95 -4.28
N VAL A 486 23.02 -2.30 -4.31
CA VAL A 486 21.97 -1.58 -3.60
C VAL A 486 21.60 -2.39 -2.37
N PHE A 487 21.53 -1.73 -1.22
CA PHE A 487 21.03 -2.28 0.03
C PHE A 487 19.78 -1.49 0.40
N MET A 488 18.66 -2.18 0.55
CA MET A 488 17.39 -1.61 0.97
C MET A 488 17.08 -2.16 2.36
N LEU A 489 17.25 -1.31 3.36
CA LEU A 489 16.99 -1.60 4.76
C LEU A 489 15.60 -1.09 5.09
N VAL A 490 14.64 -2.01 5.15
CA VAL A 490 13.26 -1.75 5.52
C VAL A 490 13.15 -1.81 7.04
N LYS A 491 12.61 -0.73 7.61
CA LYS A 491 12.29 -0.48 9.01
C LYS A 491 10.77 -0.34 9.17
N GLU A 492 10.29 -0.04 10.38
CA GLU A 492 8.86 -0.15 10.74
C GLU A 492 8.24 1.10 11.38
N ASN A 493 7.12 1.53 10.81
CA ASN A 493 6.08 2.39 11.42
C ASN A 493 6.58 3.74 11.99
N ARG A 494 7.33 4.56 11.26
CA ARG A 494 7.78 5.87 11.80
C ARG A 494 7.45 7.06 10.94
N THR A 495 6.89 8.09 11.59
CA THR A 495 6.77 9.42 11.00
C THR A 495 8.11 10.17 11.03
N TYR A 496 8.30 11.11 10.10
CA TYR A 496 9.50 11.94 10.04
C TYR A 496 9.72 12.69 11.36
N ASP A 497 8.67 13.36 11.88
CA ASP A 497 8.81 14.18 13.08
C ASP A 497 9.13 13.36 14.33
N GLN A 498 8.68 12.11 14.45
CA GLN A 498 9.04 11.24 15.56
C GLN A 498 10.55 11.03 15.69
N LEU A 499 11.25 10.91 14.56
CA LEU A 499 12.66 10.59 14.52
C LEU A 499 13.55 11.83 14.35
N PHE A 500 13.16 12.75 13.47
CA PHE A 500 13.98 13.89 13.03
C PHE A 500 13.34 15.25 13.33
N GLY A 501 12.23 15.29 14.07
CA GLY A 501 11.59 16.55 14.48
C GLY A 501 12.50 17.46 15.30
N ASP A 502 13.52 16.92 15.97
CA ASP A 502 14.53 17.66 16.75
C ASP A 502 15.71 18.18 15.91
N ILE A 503 15.80 17.87 14.61
CA ILE A 503 16.84 18.36 13.71
C ILE A 503 16.44 19.72 13.11
N ALA A 504 16.86 20.80 13.76
CA ALA A 504 16.45 22.18 13.43
C ALA A 504 16.72 22.67 11.98
N LYS A 505 17.59 21.99 11.21
CA LYS A 505 17.90 22.37 9.82
C LYS A 505 16.86 21.86 8.81
N GLY A 506 16.07 20.85 9.17
CA GLY A 506 14.97 20.33 8.35
C GLY A 506 13.63 20.95 8.72
N ASN A 507 12.61 20.62 7.94
CA ASN A 507 11.22 20.92 8.26
C ASN A 507 10.68 19.97 9.35
N GLY A 508 11.22 20.00 10.58
CA GLY A 508 10.77 19.14 11.68
C GLY A 508 9.99 19.88 12.77
N ASP A 509 9.02 19.21 13.41
CA ASP A 509 8.38 19.71 14.64
C ASP A 509 8.99 19.02 15.89
N PRO A 510 9.79 19.74 16.70
CA PRO A 510 10.44 19.16 17.88
C PRO A 510 9.46 18.81 19.02
N THR A 511 8.20 19.26 18.95
CA THR A 511 7.17 18.87 19.92
C THR A 511 6.62 17.47 19.66
N LEU A 512 6.82 16.94 18.45
CA LEU A 512 6.43 15.60 18.01
C LEU A 512 7.60 14.60 18.06
N ALA A 513 8.84 15.08 18.27
CA ALA A 513 10.02 14.23 18.42
C ALA A 513 9.88 13.26 19.61
N GLN A 514 9.90 11.97 19.28
CA GLN A 514 9.72 10.85 20.23
C GLN A 514 11.02 10.08 20.46
N TYR A 515 11.82 9.90 19.40
CA TYR A 515 13.04 9.08 19.40
C TYR A 515 14.25 9.88 18.88
N GLY A 516 14.45 11.08 19.41
CA GLY A 516 15.54 11.99 19.03
C GLY A 516 16.96 11.46 19.30
N GLU A 517 17.98 12.32 19.16
CA GLU A 517 19.40 11.91 19.04
C GLU A 517 19.94 10.97 20.14
N ASN A 518 19.42 11.06 21.38
CA ASN A 518 19.85 10.17 22.47
C ASN A 518 19.25 8.75 22.41
N VAL A 519 18.19 8.55 21.61
CA VAL A 519 17.68 7.22 21.25
C VAL A 519 18.32 6.75 19.95
N THR A 520 18.45 7.63 18.95
CA THR A 520 18.90 7.27 17.58
C THR A 520 20.17 8.00 17.13
N PRO A 521 21.29 7.86 17.86
CA PRO A 521 22.51 8.60 17.54
C PRO A 521 23.09 8.26 16.16
N ASN A 522 22.93 7.01 15.66
CA ASN A 522 23.45 6.65 14.34
C ASN A 522 22.63 7.29 13.22
N GLN A 523 21.30 7.20 13.27
CA GLN A 523 20.44 7.83 12.26
C GLN A 523 20.66 9.35 12.22
N HIS A 524 20.83 10.01 13.37
CA HIS A 524 21.18 11.43 13.41
C HIS A 524 22.55 11.74 12.81
N ALA A 525 23.57 10.93 13.12
CA ALA A 525 24.91 11.11 12.57
C ALA A 525 24.97 10.84 11.05
N LEU A 526 24.19 9.87 10.56
CA LEU A 526 24.05 9.57 9.14
C LEU A 526 23.43 10.76 8.40
N THR A 527 22.41 11.39 8.97
CA THR A 527 21.79 12.63 8.45
C THR A 527 22.73 13.84 8.43
N GLU A 528 23.72 13.89 9.34
CA GLU A 528 24.75 14.93 9.32
C GLU A 528 25.86 14.67 8.29
N GLN A 529 26.29 13.42 8.16
CA GLN A 529 27.33 13.05 7.19
C GLN A 529 26.81 13.04 5.75
N PHE A 530 25.61 12.50 5.53
CA PHE A 530 24.97 12.37 4.22
C PHE A 530 23.88 13.44 4.03
N GLY A 531 22.71 13.08 3.51
CA GLY A 531 21.59 14.02 3.33
C GLY A 531 20.54 13.91 4.44
N LEU A 532 19.90 15.04 4.77
CA LEU A 532 18.61 15.08 5.46
C LEU A 532 17.50 15.25 4.43
N TYR A 533 16.51 14.35 4.43
CA TYR A 533 15.40 14.37 3.48
C TYR A 533 14.10 14.64 4.25
N ASP A 534 13.54 15.85 4.10
CA ASP A 534 12.44 16.32 4.95
C ASP A 534 11.07 16.34 4.27
N ASN A 535 10.94 15.75 3.08
CA ASN A 535 9.72 15.76 2.29
C ASN A 535 9.49 14.42 1.57
N THR A 536 9.66 13.31 2.31
CA THR A 536 9.48 11.93 1.82
C THR A 536 8.23 11.30 2.42
N TYR A 537 7.48 10.54 1.62
CA TYR A 537 6.20 9.96 2.02
C TYR A 537 6.13 8.45 1.77
N ASP A 538 5.65 7.71 2.76
CA ASP A 538 5.25 6.31 2.64
C ASP A 538 3.76 6.25 2.38
N ILE A 539 3.36 5.61 1.29
CA ILE A 539 1.98 5.73 0.77
C ILE A 539 1.04 4.77 1.49
N GLY A 540 1.61 3.73 2.11
CA GLY A 540 0.90 2.73 2.88
C GLY A 540 0.39 3.29 4.21
N THR A 541 -0.77 2.78 4.62
CA THR A 541 -1.40 3.13 5.92
C THR A 541 -0.96 2.18 7.05
N ASN A 542 -0.36 1.04 6.69
CA ASN A 542 0.06 -0.08 7.54
C ASN A 542 1.00 -0.99 6.73
N SER A 543 1.60 -1.99 7.37
CA SER A 543 2.67 -2.76 6.74
C SER A 543 2.16 -3.56 5.56
N ALA A 544 0.85 -3.88 5.53
CA ALA A 544 0.29 -4.61 4.40
C ALA A 544 0.40 -3.82 3.09
N GLU A 545 0.00 -2.55 3.14
CA GLU A 545 0.19 -1.62 2.01
C GLU A 545 1.68 -1.29 1.82
N GLY A 546 2.41 -1.01 2.91
CA GLY A 546 3.80 -0.53 2.90
C GLY A 546 4.77 -1.46 2.18
N HIS A 547 4.75 -2.75 2.56
CA HIS A 547 5.58 -3.75 1.90
C HIS A 547 5.19 -3.98 0.43
N ASN A 548 3.89 -3.86 0.09
CA ASN A 548 3.47 -3.91 -1.31
C ASN A 548 4.02 -2.72 -2.11
N TRP A 549 3.98 -1.50 -1.58
CA TRP A 549 4.61 -0.34 -2.19
C TRP A 549 6.12 -0.52 -2.39
N LEU A 550 6.83 -1.06 -1.41
CA LEU A 550 8.27 -1.29 -1.51
C LEU A 550 8.64 -2.40 -2.50
N MET A 551 7.87 -3.48 -2.56
CA MET A 551 8.22 -4.64 -3.40
C MET A 551 7.65 -4.54 -4.81
N GLN A 552 6.54 -3.84 -5.01
CA GLN A 552 5.77 -3.81 -6.27
C GLN A 552 5.67 -2.42 -6.89
N ALA A 553 6.08 -1.36 -6.16
CA ALA A 553 5.87 0.05 -6.51
C ALA A 553 4.39 0.38 -6.80
N ASP A 554 3.48 -0.40 -6.24
CA ASP A 554 2.03 -0.24 -6.30
C ASP A 554 1.43 -0.92 -5.07
N ASP A 555 0.21 -0.52 -4.76
CA ASP A 555 -0.67 -1.28 -3.87
C ASP A 555 -1.80 -1.87 -4.73
N PRO A 556 -1.94 -3.20 -4.87
CA PRO A 556 -2.99 -3.74 -5.72
C PRO A 556 -4.37 -3.31 -5.24
N GLU A 557 -5.31 -3.10 -6.18
CA GLU A 557 -6.71 -2.77 -5.87
C GLU A 557 -7.36 -3.66 -4.79
N TYR A 558 -7.02 -4.95 -4.73
CA TYR A 558 -7.51 -5.84 -3.68
C TYR A 558 -7.08 -5.39 -2.28
N THR A 559 -5.85 -4.91 -2.16
CA THR A 559 -5.28 -4.37 -0.91
C THR A 559 -5.85 -2.99 -0.61
N GLU A 560 -5.98 -2.10 -1.60
CA GLU A 560 -6.65 -0.79 -1.43
C GLU A 560 -8.11 -0.93 -0.97
N SER A 561 -8.83 -1.95 -1.45
CA SER A 561 -10.22 -2.22 -1.05
C SER A 561 -10.34 -3.07 0.22
N SER A 562 -9.23 -3.60 0.74
CA SER A 562 -9.13 -4.27 2.05
C SER A 562 -8.56 -3.36 3.15
N ALA A 563 -7.94 -2.23 2.74
CA ALA A 563 -7.32 -1.21 3.57
C ALA A 563 -8.33 -0.59 4.54
N GLY A 564 -8.36 -1.11 5.75
CA GLY A 564 -9.28 -0.68 6.80
C GLY A 564 -9.32 -1.64 7.96
N GLU A 565 -9.40 -2.95 7.68
CA GLU A 565 -9.48 -3.97 8.73
C GLU A 565 -8.84 -5.33 8.39
N TYR A 566 -8.42 -5.59 7.13
CA TYR A 566 -7.77 -6.86 6.73
C TYR A 566 -8.51 -8.11 7.22
N LEU A 567 -9.85 -8.03 7.25
CA LEU A 567 -10.74 -9.03 7.84
C LEU A 567 -10.57 -10.42 7.22
N ARG A 568 -10.20 -10.45 5.93
CA ARG A 568 -9.88 -11.68 5.22
C ARG A 568 -8.46 -12.12 5.51
N SER A 569 -7.47 -11.29 5.27
CA SER A 569 -6.07 -11.67 5.41
C SER A 569 -5.21 -10.42 5.47
N TYR A 570 -4.05 -10.55 6.11
CA TYR A 570 -2.93 -9.63 5.91
C TYR A 570 -2.32 -9.98 4.55
N ASP A 571 -2.64 -9.20 3.53
CA ASP A 571 -2.51 -9.54 2.12
C ASP A 571 -1.18 -9.10 1.51
N THR A 572 -0.11 -9.41 2.24
CA THR A 572 1.29 -9.23 1.84
C THR A 572 1.91 -10.54 1.38
N GLU A 573 2.55 -11.31 2.26
CA GLU A 573 3.47 -12.37 1.84
C GLU A 573 2.77 -13.66 1.43
N ASP A 574 1.64 -13.98 2.07
CA ASP A 574 0.91 -15.25 1.94
C ASP A 574 -0.57 -15.04 1.57
N ASP A 575 -0.81 -14.07 0.68
CA ASP A 575 -2.07 -13.93 -0.04
C ASP A 575 -1.85 -13.65 -1.53
N ALA A 576 -2.26 -14.59 -2.39
CA ALA A 576 -2.14 -14.45 -3.84
C ALA A 576 -2.89 -13.25 -4.42
N LEU A 577 -3.90 -12.72 -3.71
CA LEU A 577 -4.69 -11.56 -4.15
C LEU A 577 -3.97 -10.22 -3.94
N GLY A 578 -2.97 -10.17 -3.06
CA GLY A 578 -2.12 -9.01 -2.81
C GLY A 578 -0.94 -8.85 -3.77
N HIS A 579 -0.90 -9.62 -4.87
CA HIS A 579 0.25 -9.66 -5.78
C HIS A 579 -0.09 -9.23 -7.20
N GLN A 580 0.72 -8.32 -7.74
CA GLN A 580 0.64 -7.83 -9.10
C GLN A 580 1.22 -8.82 -10.10
N ARG A 581 0.57 -8.91 -11.27
CA ARG A 581 0.98 -9.83 -12.35
C ARG A 581 2.34 -9.51 -12.99
N THR A 582 2.88 -8.31 -12.76
CA THR A 582 4.24 -7.92 -13.19
C THR A 582 5.32 -8.39 -12.22
N GLY A 583 4.92 -8.83 -11.02
CA GLY A 583 5.81 -9.31 -9.97
C GLY A 583 6.44 -8.17 -9.18
N PHE A 584 7.64 -8.43 -8.70
CA PHE A 584 8.29 -7.63 -7.67
C PHE A 584 9.71 -7.20 -8.07
N ILE A 585 10.29 -6.28 -7.31
CA ILE A 585 11.61 -5.69 -7.57
C ILE A 585 12.72 -6.74 -7.64
N TRP A 586 12.68 -7.80 -6.82
CA TRP A 586 13.66 -8.90 -6.90
C TRP A 586 13.54 -9.69 -8.21
N SER A 587 12.31 -9.94 -8.65
CA SER A 587 12.03 -10.67 -9.88
C SER A 587 12.40 -9.85 -11.12
N GLY A 588 12.26 -8.52 -11.02
CA GLY A 588 12.74 -7.54 -11.99
C GLY A 588 14.27 -7.48 -12.05
N ALA A 589 14.95 -7.46 -10.89
CA ALA A 589 16.41 -7.55 -10.80
C ALA A 589 16.95 -8.82 -11.46
N GLN A 590 16.37 -9.98 -11.15
CA GLN A 590 16.72 -11.24 -11.81
C GLN A 590 16.50 -11.18 -13.33
N ALA A 591 15.39 -10.59 -13.79
CA ALA A 591 15.12 -10.40 -15.22
C ALA A 591 16.14 -9.48 -15.91
N ALA A 592 16.70 -8.51 -15.20
CA ALA A 592 17.80 -7.66 -15.65
C ALA A 592 19.19 -8.34 -15.54
N GLY A 593 19.24 -9.62 -15.17
CA GLY A 593 20.49 -10.39 -15.03
C GLY A 593 21.29 -10.01 -13.78
N LYS A 594 20.64 -9.47 -12.75
CA LYS A 594 21.24 -9.08 -11.47
C LYS A 594 21.07 -10.18 -10.42
N THR A 595 22.03 -10.28 -9.51
CA THR A 595 21.92 -11.15 -8.34
C THR A 595 21.10 -10.48 -7.25
N VAL A 596 20.36 -11.28 -6.47
CA VAL A 596 19.56 -10.81 -5.35
C VAL A 596 19.90 -11.64 -4.11
N ARG A 597 19.93 -10.99 -2.94
CA ARG A 597 19.88 -11.63 -1.63
C ARG A 597 18.79 -10.98 -0.80
N ASP A 598 17.97 -11.80 -0.19
CA ASP A 598 16.90 -11.37 0.68
C ASP A 598 17.21 -11.77 2.13
N PHE A 599 17.15 -10.80 3.03
CA PHE A 599 17.41 -10.91 4.47
C PHE A 599 16.11 -10.59 5.22
N GLY A 600 15.17 -11.54 5.17
CA GLY A 600 13.95 -11.50 5.98
C GLY A 600 12.81 -10.67 5.40
N GLU A 601 13.02 -9.92 4.31
CA GLU A 601 12.03 -9.03 3.71
C GLU A 601 10.95 -9.83 2.96
N PHE A 602 9.68 -9.48 3.18
CA PHE A 602 8.53 -10.15 2.53
C PHE A 602 8.46 -11.67 2.77
N GLN A 603 9.03 -12.15 3.89
CA GLN A 603 9.03 -13.55 4.33
C GLN A 603 7.86 -13.84 5.26
N GLN A 604 7.10 -14.92 5.02
CA GLN A 604 5.96 -15.23 5.88
C GLN A 604 6.30 -16.08 7.10
N PHE A 605 7.18 -17.07 6.96
CA PHE A 605 7.30 -18.14 7.95
C PHE A 605 8.65 -18.09 8.67
N LEU A 606 8.64 -18.49 9.94
CA LEU A 606 9.84 -18.56 10.78
C LEU A 606 9.79 -19.80 11.67
N THR A 607 10.85 -20.61 11.62
CA THR A 607 11.10 -21.65 12.62
C THR A 607 12.15 -21.16 13.61
N LYS A 608 11.77 -21.03 14.89
CA LYS A 608 12.66 -20.64 16.00
C LYS A 608 13.03 -21.85 16.85
N PRO A 609 14.31 -22.04 17.23
CA PRO A 609 14.69 -23.08 18.18
C PRO A 609 14.17 -22.75 19.58
N ALA A 610 13.94 -23.80 20.37
CA ALA A 610 13.54 -23.62 21.76
C ALA A 610 14.58 -22.80 22.53
N GLY A 611 14.12 -21.85 23.35
CA GLY A 611 15.00 -20.98 24.13
C GLY A 611 15.59 -19.79 23.37
N ALA A 612 15.22 -19.56 22.10
CA ALA A 612 15.53 -18.31 21.38
C ALA A 612 14.69 -17.13 21.89
N THR A 613 14.84 -16.80 23.18
CA THR A 613 14.25 -15.60 23.79
C THR A 613 15.10 -14.39 23.46
N TRP A 614 14.51 -13.19 23.54
CA TRP A 614 15.24 -11.93 23.34
C TRP A 614 16.52 -11.86 24.19
N GLN A 615 16.46 -12.22 25.48
CA GLN A 615 17.60 -12.21 26.39
C GLN A 615 18.73 -13.13 25.93
N ASN A 616 18.38 -14.32 25.46
CA ASN A 616 19.35 -15.30 25.01
C ASN A 616 19.99 -14.89 23.68
N LEU A 617 19.20 -14.34 22.75
CA LEU A 617 19.68 -13.81 21.48
C LEU A 617 20.59 -12.58 21.67
N TYR A 618 20.27 -11.71 22.64
CA TYR A 618 21.12 -10.58 23.04
C TYR A 618 22.48 -11.06 23.57
N CYS A 619 22.50 -12.09 24.43
CA CYS A 619 23.78 -12.67 24.90
C CYS A 619 24.53 -13.41 23.79
N ASP A 620 23.82 -14.08 22.89
CA ASP A 620 24.43 -14.76 21.74
C ASP A 620 25.10 -13.76 20.80
N THR A 621 24.50 -12.58 20.61
CA THR A 621 25.11 -11.46 19.87
C THR A 621 26.48 -11.09 20.45
N LYS A 622 26.59 -10.92 21.77
CA LYS A 622 27.88 -10.64 22.44
C LYS A 622 28.88 -11.78 22.24
N THR A 623 28.40 -13.01 22.23
CA THR A 623 29.23 -14.21 22.06
C THR A 623 29.78 -14.31 20.63
N MET A 624 28.92 -14.09 19.62
CA MET A 624 29.32 -14.05 18.20
C MET A 624 30.31 -12.93 17.92
N ALA A 625 30.04 -11.72 18.44
CA ALA A 625 30.93 -10.58 18.28
C ALA A 625 32.32 -10.81 18.91
N ALA A 626 32.38 -11.47 20.07
CA ALA A 626 33.63 -11.80 20.75
C ALA A 626 34.40 -12.95 20.06
N ASN A 627 33.68 -13.85 19.36
CA ASN A 627 34.25 -15.03 18.72
C ASN A 627 33.75 -15.17 17.27
N PRO A 628 34.32 -14.44 16.29
CA PRO A 628 33.83 -14.45 14.91
C PRO A 628 33.81 -15.82 14.22
N ALA A 629 34.56 -16.81 14.72
CA ALA A 629 34.53 -18.19 14.21
C ALA A 629 33.32 -19.01 14.71
N GLN A 630 32.64 -18.57 15.77
CA GLN A 630 31.51 -19.28 16.37
C GLN A 630 30.19 -18.89 15.70
N ASP A 631 29.42 -19.87 15.25
CA ASP A 631 28.05 -19.66 14.77
C ASP A 631 27.07 -19.36 15.92
N THR A 632 25.90 -18.82 15.59
CA THR A 632 24.81 -18.59 16.56
C THR A 632 24.45 -19.88 17.29
N ALA A 633 24.19 -19.78 18.60
CA ALA A 633 23.63 -20.88 19.37
C ALA A 633 22.13 -21.14 19.05
N TYR A 634 21.48 -20.21 18.34
CA TYR A 634 20.04 -20.21 18.07
C TYR A 634 19.74 -20.09 16.57
N PRO A 635 20.13 -21.07 15.73
CA PRO A 635 19.92 -21.00 14.30
C PRO A 635 18.43 -20.91 13.95
N MET A 636 18.07 -19.90 13.16
CA MET A 636 16.70 -19.66 12.69
C MET A 636 16.52 -20.12 11.24
N ASN A 637 15.28 -20.28 10.83
CA ASN A 637 14.94 -20.65 9.45
C ASN A 637 13.67 -19.90 8.98
N SER A 638 13.87 -18.84 8.20
CA SER A 638 12.81 -18.08 7.53
C SER A 638 12.59 -18.54 6.10
N TYR A 639 11.33 -18.55 5.65
CA TYR A 639 10.98 -18.93 4.28
C TYR A 639 9.71 -18.23 3.78
N SER A 640 9.60 -18.12 2.45
CA SER A 640 8.51 -17.43 1.75
C SER A 640 7.65 -18.44 0.98
N PRO A 641 6.32 -18.27 0.94
CA PRO A 641 5.45 -19.06 0.08
C PRO A 641 5.66 -18.73 -1.41
N ILE A 642 6.27 -17.59 -1.75
CA ILE A 642 6.55 -17.18 -3.12
C ILE A 642 7.86 -17.85 -3.57
N PRO A 643 7.84 -18.80 -4.52
CA PRO A 643 9.03 -19.57 -4.85
C PRO A 643 10.20 -18.73 -5.36
N SER A 644 9.96 -17.65 -6.11
CA SER A 644 11.02 -16.77 -6.61
C SER A 644 11.77 -16.03 -5.52
N LEU A 645 11.06 -15.56 -4.48
CA LEU A 645 11.66 -14.90 -3.33
C LEU A 645 12.41 -15.92 -2.47
N ASN A 646 11.77 -17.05 -2.17
CA ASN A 646 12.37 -18.11 -1.36
C ASN A 646 13.71 -18.63 -1.93
N ASN A 647 13.89 -18.58 -3.26
CA ASN A 647 15.14 -18.99 -3.92
C ASN A 647 16.31 -18.01 -3.72
N VAL A 648 16.05 -16.76 -3.33
CA VAL A 648 17.09 -15.73 -3.10
C VAL A 648 17.26 -15.39 -1.62
N SER A 649 16.45 -15.98 -0.75
CA SER A 649 16.47 -15.74 0.69
C SER A 649 17.68 -16.37 1.37
N VAL A 650 18.22 -15.63 2.33
CA VAL A 650 19.20 -16.13 3.29
C VAL A 650 18.43 -16.67 4.48
N HIS A 651 18.00 -17.93 4.41
CA HIS A 651 17.07 -18.54 5.37
C HIS A 651 17.49 -18.42 6.85
N GLY A 652 18.79 -18.33 7.14
CA GLY A 652 19.29 -18.14 8.51
C GLY A 652 19.00 -16.75 9.09
N PHE A 653 18.68 -15.77 8.25
CA PHE A 653 18.32 -14.42 8.65
C PHE A 653 16.83 -14.40 9.07
N PRO A 654 16.50 -13.93 10.28
CA PRO A 654 15.12 -13.93 10.78
C PRO A 654 14.24 -12.86 10.09
N LYS A 655 13.03 -13.24 9.70
CA LYS A 655 11.96 -12.29 9.29
C LYS A 655 11.51 -11.38 10.44
N PHE A 656 10.47 -10.56 10.22
CA PHE A 656 9.77 -9.79 11.26
C PHE A 656 9.50 -10.61 12.52
N ASP A 657 10.08 -10.15 13.63
CA ASP A 657 9.85 -10.66 14.99
C ASP A 657 10.52 -9.71 16.00
N THR A 658 9.72 -9.01 16.80
CA THR A 658 10.19 -8.03 17.81
C THR A 658 10.81 -8.71 19.04
N SER A 659 10.77 -10.04 19.13
CA SER A 659 11.51 -10.82 20.13
C SER A 659 12.93 -11.16 19.68
N VAL A 660 13.29 -10.88 18.43
CA VAL A 660 14.65 -11.00 17.91
C VAL A 660 15.26 -9.60 17.83
N PRO A 661 16.35 -9.30 18.55
CA PRO A 661 16.98 -7.98 18.45
C PRO A 661 17.65 -7.79 17.08
N ASP A 662 17.62 -6.58 16.54
CA ASP A 662 18.24 -6.26 15.25
C ASP A 662 19.78 -6.33 15.32
N ILE A 663 20.39 -6.17 16.49
CA ILE A 663 21.83 -6.45 16.64
C ILE A 663 22.17 -7.94 16.46
N TYR A 664 21.22 -8.85 16.72
CA TYR A 664 21.38 -10.26 16.37
C TYR A 664 21.28 -10.46 14.85
N ARG A 665 20.29 -9.82 14.21
CA ARG A 665 20.16 -9.82 12.74
C ARG A 665 21.43 -9.31 12.06
N TYR A 666 22.03 -8.24 12.61
CA TYR A 666 23.32 -7.72 12.16
C TYR A 666 24.43 -8.78 12.21
N GLU A 667 24.60 -9.52 13.31
CA GLU A 667 25.66 -10.54 13.40
C GLU A 667 25.44 -11.68 12.40
N ILE A 668 24.20 -12.10 12.17
CA ILE A 668 23.88 -13.11 11.15
C ILE A 668 24.23 -12.60 9.75
N TRP A 669 23.81 -11.38 9.41
CA TRP A 669 24.12 -10.77 8.13
C TRP A 669 25.62 -10.52 7.93
N LYS A 670 26.32 -9.99 8.94
CA LYS A 670 27.75 -9.68 8.88
C LYS A 670 28.56 -10.91 8.47
N ARG A 671 28.27 -12.06 9.08
CA ARG A 671 28.91 -13.35 8.74
C ARG A 671 28.66 -13.74 7.28
N ASP A 672 27.44 -13.55 6.81
CA ASP A 672 27.09 -13.79 5.41
C ASP A 672 27.83 -12.84 4.46
N PHE A 673 27.86 -11.55 4.79
CA PHE A 673 28.51 -10.50 4.01
C PHE A 673 30.04 -10.68 3.94
N GLU A 674 30.70 -10.97 5.06
CA GLU A 674 32.14 -11.23 5.11
C GLU A 674 32.53 -12.47 4.29
N LYS A 675 31.66 -13.49 4.28
CA LYS A 675 31.89 -14.75 3.55
C LYS A 675 31.60 -14.62 2.06
N ASN A 676 30.46 -14.03 1.70
CA ASN A 676 29.89 -14.10 0.36
C ASN A 676 29.96 -12.77 -0.41
N GLY A 677 30.13 -11.65 0.30
CA GLY A 677 29.93 -10.31 -0.26
C GLY A 677 28.46 -10.01 -0.60
N PRO A 678 28.17 -8.79 -1.07
CA PRO A 678 26.82 -8.39 -1.42
C PRO A 678 26.39 -8.89 -2.80
N ALA A 679 25.08 -9.05 -2.98
CA ALA A 679 24.45 -9.14 -4.29
C ALA A 679 24.28 -7.77 -4.93
N ASN A 680 23.74 -7.71 -6.15
CA ASN A 680 23.39 -6.44 -6.77
C ASN A 680 22.23 -5.74 -6.06
N LEU A 681 21.21 -6.51 -5.66
CA LEU A 681 20.11 -6.07 -4.79
C LEU A 681 20.15 -6.87 -3.50
N ASN A 682 20.13 -6.18 -2.36
CA ASN A 682 20.11 -6.77 -1.02
C ASN A 682 18.94 -6.14 -0.27
N MET A 683 17.97 -6.95 0.14
CA MET A 683 16.75 -6.50 0.81
C MET A 683 16.76 -6.98 2.26
N PHE A 684 16.34 -6.15 3.20
CA PHE A 684 16.40 -6.44 4.64
C PHE A 684 15.13 -5.99 5.32
N TRP A 685 14.70 -6.76 6.33
CA TRP A 685 13.70 -6.32 7.29
C TRP A 685 14.32 -6.25 8.69
N LEU A 686 14.39 -5.04 9.25
CA LEU A 686 14.79 -4.76 10.63
C LEU A 686 13.55 -4.32 11.41
N SER A 687 13.10 -5.15 12.35
CA SER A 687 11.74 -5.02 12.90
C SER A 687 11.67 -4.43 14.31
N SER A 688 12.80 -4.13 14.96
CA SER A 688 12.76 -3.75 16.38
C SER A 688 12.14 -2.36 16.58
N ASP A 689 12.24 -1.47 15.60
CA ASP A 689 11.53 -0.20 15.67
C ASP A 689 10.03 -0.31 15.43
N HIS A 690 9.45 -1.47 15.09
CA HIS A 690 8.00 -1.69 15.28
C HIS A 690 7.57 -1.50 16.74
N THR A 691 8.48 -1.77 17.68
CA THR A 691 8.29 -1.81 19.13
C THR A 691 7.34 -2.93 19.58
N GLY A 692 6.65 -2.79 20.71
CA GLY A 692 5.77 -3.85 21.25
C GLY A 692 6.48 -5.07 21.84
N GLY A 693 7.74 -5.34 21.47
CA GLY A 693 8.56 -6.45 21.95
C GLY A 693 8.95 -6.39 23.45
N PRO A 694 9.84 -7.31 23.91
CA PRO A 694 10.13 -7.47 25.33
C PRO A 694 10.77 -6.25 26.02
N PRO A 695 11.78 -5.57 25.45
CA PRO A 695 12.25 -4.28 25.95
C PRO A 695 11.19 -3.17 25.77
N ASN A 696 11.37 -2.02 26.41
CA ASN A 696 10.49 -0.88 26.15
C ASN A 696 10.72 -0.29 24.76
N GLY A 697 9.80 0.56 24.28
CA GLY A 697 9.88 1.10 22.91
C GLY A 697 11.19 1.83 22.61
N ALA A 698 11.69 2.66 23.54
CA ALA A 698 12.95 3.39 23.35
C ALA A 698 14.18 2.47 23.22
N ALA A 699 14.22 1.35 23.95
CA ALA A 699 15.30 0.38 23.81
C ALA A 699 15.26 -0.34 22.46
N GLN A 700 14.07 -0.69 21.97
CA GLN A 700 13.94 -1.38 20.69
C GLN A 700 14.30 -0.48 19.51
N VAL A 701 13.93 0.82 19.55
CA VAL A 701 14.37 1.81 18.55
C VAL A 701 15.88 2.05 18.63
N ALA A 702 16.47 2.06 19.83
CA ALA A 702 17.93 2.16 19.99
C ALA A 702 18.69 0.91 19.50
N ASP A 703 18.08 -0.27 19.61
CA ASP A 703 18.61 -1.54 19.09
C ASP A 703 18.64 -1.53 17.56
N ASN A 704 17.53 -1.11 16.95
CA ASN A 704 17.41 -0.89 15.52
C ASN A 704 18.43 0.17 15.01
N ASP A 705 18.53 1.33 15.66
CA ASP A 705 19.51 2.38 15.33
C ASP A 705 20.95 1.86 15.33
N LEU A 706 21.32 1.10 16.38
CA LEU A 706 22.65 0.52 16.48
C LEU A 706 22.90 -0.51 15.37
N ALA A 707 21.91 -1.34 15.04
CA ALA A 707 22.03 -2.30 13.94
C ALA A 707 22.21 -1.60 12.59
N VAL A 708 21.40 -0.59 12.27
CA VAL A 708 21.53 0.24 11.06
C VAL A 708 22.93 0.87 10.99
N GLY A 709 23.37 1.52 12.07
CA GLY A 709 24.70 2.13 12.15
C GLY A 709 25.82 1.14 11.89
N LYS A 710 25.74 -0.05 12.48
CA LYS A 710 26.72 -1.13 12.27
C LYS A 710 26.71 -1.72 10.85
N ILE A 711 25.54 -1.88 10.23
CA ILE A 711 25.44 -2.32 8.82
C ILE A 711 26.14 -1.31 7.91
N VAL A 712 25.87 -0.01 8.10
CA VAL A 712 26.49 1.06 7.31
C VAL A 712 28.00 1.12 7.56
N ASP A 713 28.45 0.99 8.81
CA ASP A 713 29.87 0.93 9.18
C ASP A 713 30.59 -0.22 8.47
N GLU A 714 30.05 -1.44 8.54
CA GLU A 714 30.59 -2.63 7.89
C GLU A 714 30.67 -2.47 6.35
N ILE A 715 29.60 -1.98 5.71
CA ILE A 715 29.59 -1.75 4.26
C ILE A 715 30.60 -0.68 3.87
N SER A 716 30.65 0.44 4.60
CA SER A 716 31.47 1.60 4.24
C SER A 716 32.97 1.40 4.45
N HIS A 717 33.36 0.49 5.35
CA HIS A 717 34.74 0.04 5.50
C HIS A 717 35.12 -1.12 4.58
N SER A 718 34.15 -1.72 3.89
CA SER A 718 34.39 -2.81 2.96
C SER A 718 34.98 -2.35 1.61
N LYS A 719 35.55 -3.30 0.86
CA LYS A 719 35.99 -3.06 -0.53
C LYS A 719 34.84 -2.73 -1.50
N TYR A 720 33.59 -2.94 -1.10
CA TYR A 720 32.39 -2.71 -1.90
C TYR A 720 31.83 -1.29 -1.73
N TRP A 721 32.31 -0.51 -0.74
CA TRP A 721 31.78 0.83 -0.45
C TRP A 721 31.72 1.74 -1.68
N LYS A 722 32.80 1.74 -2.47
CA LYS A 722 32.98 2.62 -3.63
C LYS A 722 31.89 2.51 -4.70
N ASP A 723 31.19 1.38 -4.76
CA ASP A 723 30.12 1.08 -5.70
C ASP A 723 28.83 0.61 -4.99
N SER A 724 28.59 1.08 -3.76
CA SER A 724 27.39 0.79 -2.97
C SER A 724 26.48 2.01 -2.79
N ALA A 725 25.18 1.77 -2.67
CA ALA A 725 24.19 2.70 -2.14
C ALA A 725 23.26 1.97 -1.17
N ILE A 726 23.01 2.59 -0.02
CA ILE A 726 22.14 2.09 1.03
C ILE A 726 20.96 3.04 1.12
N PHE A 727 19.75 2.49 1.09
CA PHE A 727 18.49 3.16 1.36
C PHE A 727 17.96 2.61 2.67
N VAL A 728 17.75 3.49 3.65
CA VAL A 728 17.05 3.17 4.90
C VAL A 728 15.69 3.84 4.83
N VAL A 729 14.63 3.04 4.94
CA VAL A 729 13.25 3.47 4.68
C VAL A 729 12.31 2.73 5.63
N GLU A 730 11.22 3.36 6.02
CA GLU A 730 10.12 2.65 6.69
C GLU A 730 9.24 1.96 5.63
N ASP A 731 8.62 0.83 5.98
CA ASP A 731 7.56 0.24 5.17
C ASP A 731 6.31 1.13 5.16
N ASP A 732 5.99 1.72 6.30
CA ASP A 732 5.02 2.78 6.44
C ASP A 732 5.25 3.64 7.71
N SER A 733 4.35 4.60 7.93
CA SER A 733 4.45 5.62 8.97
C SER A 733 3.52 5.40 10.16
N GLN A 734 2.69 4.34 10.16
CA GLN A 734 1.50 4.09 10.97
C GLN A 734 1.56 4.57 12.42
N ALA A 735 2.74 4.50 13.06
CA ALA A 735 2.90 5.00 14.42
C ALA A 735 3.25 6.50 14.48
N GLY A 736 2.59 7.19 15.40
CA GLY A 736 2.85 8.60 15.71
C GLY A 736 2.12 9.59 14.82
N THR A 737 2.60 10.83 14.85
CA THR A 737 2.00 11.95 14.15
C THR A 737 3.09 12.78 13.50
N ASP A 738 2.80 13.33 12.33
CA ASP A 738 3.62 14.32 11.63
C ASP A 738 2.82 15.62 11.42
N HIS A 739 3.48 16.78 11.45
CA HIS A 739 2.81 18.07 11.30
C HIS A 739 2.37 18.40 9.85
N VAL A 740 2.91 17.71 8.84
CA VAL A 740 2.60 17.94 7.41
C VAL A 740 1.47 17.01 6.95
N ASP A 741 1.69 15.71 7.06
CA ASP A 741 0.80 14.63 6.62
C ASP A 741 1.19 13.33 7.32
N GLY A 742 0.22 12.52 7.73
CA GLY A 742 0.49 11.27 8.45
C GLY A 742 1.40 10.28 7.71
N HIS A 743 1.48 10.34 6.38
CA HIS A 743 2.34 9.50 5.55
C HIS A 743 3.83 9.94 5.53
N ARG A 744 4.16 11.11 6.07
CA ARG A 744 5.52 11.64 5.96
C ARG A 744 6.47 10.87 6.87
N ALA A 745 7.53 10.33 6.28
CA ALA A 745 8.41 9.36 6.91
C ALA A 745 9.90 9.70 6.71
N PRO A 746 10.79 9.21 7.59
CA PRO A 746 12.22 9.36 7.42
C PRO A 746 12.74 8.46 6.29
N ILE A 747 13.67 8.98 5.50
CA ILE A 747 14.49 8.19 4.58
C ILE A 747 15.96 8.61 4.71
N GLN A 748 16.88 7.66 4.53
CA GLN A 748 18.31 7.96 4.46
C GLN A 748 18.93 7.34 3.21
N ILE A 749 19.67 8.15 2.46
CA ILE A 749 20.43 7.73 1.28
C ILE A 749 21.92 7.86 1.60
N ILE A 750 22.59 6.71 1.67
CA ILE A 750 23.95 6.59 2.16
C ILE A 750 24.82 5.95 1.09
N SER A 751 25.78 6.72 0.56
CA SER A 751 26.65 6.29 -0.52
C SER A 751 27.85 7.24 -0.64
N PRO A 752 28.99 6.81 -1.22
CA PRO A 752 29.99 7.77 -1.68
C PRO A 752 29.40 8.76 -2.69
N TRP A 753 28.38 8.33 -3.42
CA TRP A 753 27.74 9.08 -4.49
C TRP A 753 26.53 9.88 -4.03
N ALA A 754 26.14 9.80 -2.75
CA ALA A 754 25.06 10.63 -2.21
C ALA A 754 25.52 12.08 -2.02
N GLN A 755 24.60 13.03 -1.92
CA GLN A 755 24.92 14.36 -1.41
C GLN A 755 25.27 14.27 0.09
N HIS A 756 26.27 15.05 0.52
CA HIS A 756 26.76 15.04 1.91
C HIS A 756 26.57 16.42 2.54
N GLY A 757 26.11 16.45 3.79
CA GLY A 757 25.89 17.67 4.57
C GLY A 757 24.76 18.58 4.06
N THR A 758 23.81 18.06 3.29
CA THR A 758 22.73 18.84 2.66
C THR A 758 21.36 18.52 3.25
N VAL A 759 20.47 19.51 3.27
CA VAL A 759 19.03 19.28 3.45
C VAL A 759 18.38 19.28 2.06
N ASP A 760 17.65 18.22 1.75
CA ASP A 760 16.92 18.03 0.51
C ASP A 760 15.42 18.01 0.79
N ASN A 761 14.74 19.08 0.33
CA ASN A 761 13.31 19.29 0.55
C ASN A 761 12.48 18.90 -0.68
N HIS A 762 13.11 18.23 -1.66
CA HIS A 762 12.38 17.72 -2.80
C HIS A 762 11.37 16.67 -2.34
N TYR A 763 10.20 16.70 -2.96
CA TYR A 763 9.20 15.65 -2.79
C TYR A 763 9.80 14.31 -3.23
N TYR A 764 9.68 13.33 -2.35
CA TYR A 764 10.01 11.94 -2.60
C TYR A 764 8.94 11.01 -2.01
N SER A 765 8.94 9.78 -2.47
CA SER A 765 8.11 8.69 -1.94
C SER A 765 8.83 7.35 -2.13
N GLN A 766 8.26 6.29 -1.58
CA GLN A 766 8.67 4.91 -1.85
C GLN A 766 8.74 4.63 -3.37
N ILE A 767 7.81 5.16 -4.17
CA ILE A 767 7.83 5.01 -5.64
C ILE A 767 9.09 5.63 -6.23
N THR A 768 9.46 6.85 -5.83
CA THR A 768 10.68 7.51 -6.33
C THR A 768 11.97 6.79 -5.90
N MET A 769 11.96 6.16 -4.73
CA MET A 769 13.07 5.34 -4.25
C MET A 769 13.21 4.08 -5.11
N ILE A 770 12.14 3.31 -5.28
CA ILE A 770 12.14 2.10 -6.11
C ILE A 770 12.54 2.45 -7.55
N ARG A 771 12.01 3.55 -8.08
CA ARG A 771 12.40 4.08 -9.38
C ARG A 771 13.90 4.39 -9.50
N THR A 772 14.53 4.83 -8.42
CA THR A 772 15.97 5.08 -8.37
C THR A 772 16.77 3.78 -8.38
N ILE A 773 16.32 2.79 -7.60
CA ILE A 773 16.91 1.44 -7.58
C ILE A 773 16.83 0.78 -8.96
N GLU A 774 15.68 0.90 -9.63
CA GLU A 774 15.48 0.42 -11.00
C GLU A 774 16.49 1.02 -11.97
N GLN A 775 16.70 2.34 -11.91
CA GLN A 775 17.65 3.02 -12.79
C GLN A 775 19.09 2.57 -12.54
N ILE A 776 19.48 2.40 -11.27
CA ILE A 776 20.81 1.92 -10.89
C ILE A 776 21.04 0.50 -11.41
N LEU A 777 20.05 -0.38 -11.25
CA LEU A 777 20.18 -1.81 -11.54
C LEU A 777 19.75 -2.18 -12.97
N GLY A 778 19.14 -1.27 -13.72
CA GLY A 778 18.58 -1.55 -15.04
C GLY A 778 17.31 -2.42 -14.99
N VAL A 779 16.54 -2.32 -13.90
CA VAL A 779 15.26 -3.06 -13.75
C VAL A 779 14.17 -2.32 -14.51
N HIS A 780 13.37 -3.06 -15.27
CA HIS A 780 12.21 -2.48 -15.93
C HIS A 780 11.13 -2.14 -14.89
N PRO A 781 10.50 -0.95 -14.99
CA PRO A 781 9.35 -0.59 -14.17
C PRO A 781 8.27 -1.67 -14.21
N MET A 782 7.61 -1.86 -13.06
CA MET A 782 6.63 -2.91 -12.83
C MET A 782 5.22 -2.46 -13.19
N ASN A 783 4.88 -1.19 -13.05
CA ASN A 783 3.52 -0.68 -13.27
C ASN A 783 3.52 0.77 -13.81
N GLN A 784 2.41 1.49 -13.76
CA GLN A 784 2.33 2.86 -14.28
C GLN A 784 2.92 3.93 -13.35
N LYS A 785 3.01 3.67 -12.04
CA LYS A 785 3.57 4.58 -11.04
C LYS A 785 5.07 4.73 -11.20
N ASP A 786 5.81 3.65 -11.05
CA ASP A 786 7.27 3.64 -11.25
C ASP A 786 7.65 4.03 -12.69
N SER A 787 6.84 3.69 -13.69
CA SER A 787 7.04 4.16 -15.07
C SER A 787 6.97 5.69 -15.20
N ALA A 788 6.09 6.34 -14.44
CA ALA A 788 5.90 7.80 -14.46
C ALA A 788 6.82 8.54 -13.48
N ALA A 789 7.32 7.84 -12.46
CA ALA A 789 8.14 8.41 -11.41
C ALA A 789 9.50 8.90 -11.93
N THR A 790 9.97 9.99 -11.32
CA THR A 790 11.31 10.52 -11.58
C THR A 790 12.26 10.01 -10.49
N PRO A 791 13.45 9.49 -10.85
CA PRO A 791 14.39 9.03 -9.83
C PRO A 791 14.91 10.19 -8.98
N MET A 792 15.35 9.88 -7.76
CA MET A 792 15.91 10.78 -6.74
C MET A 792 17.29 11.33 -7.12
N SER A 793 17.51 11.72 -8.37
CA SER A 793 18.82 12.10 -8.91
C SER A 793 19.45 13.32 -8.21
N ALA A 794 18.66 14.18 -7.58
CA ALA A 794 19.14 15.32 -6.80
C ALA A 794 19.83 14.88 -5.49
N ALA A 795 19.44 13.72 -4.95
CA ALA A 795 20.08 13.11 -3.79
C ALA A 795 21.49 12.56 -4.08
N PHE A 796 21.93 12.56 -5.34
CA PHE A 796 23.22 12.02 -5.78
C PHE A 796 24.12 13.08 -6.44
N THR A 797 25.42 12.81 -6.44
CA THR A 797 26.48 13.61 -7.06
C THR A 797 27.34 12.75 -7.98
N ASN A 798 28.01 13.39 -8.94
CA ASN A 798 29.00 12.73 -9.81
C ASN A 798 30.43 12.78 -9.24
N LYS A 799 30.61 13.34 -8.04
CA LYS A 799 31.90 13.43 -7.34
C LYS A 799 31.81 12.62 -6.05
N PRO A 800 32.36 11.41 -6.00
CA PRO A 800 32.19 10.56 -4.83
C PRO A 800 33.02 11.06 -3.65
N ASP A 801 32.47 10.97 -2.45
CA ASP A 801 33.23 11.06 -1.19
C ASP A 801 33.32 9.67 -0.55
N TYR A 802 34.52 9.09 -0.58
CA TYR A 802 34.76 7.74 -0.07
C TYR A 802 34.97 7.67 1.44
N LYS A 803 34.78 8.77 2.18
CA LYS A 803 34.88 8.75 3.64
C LYS A 803 33.90 7.72 4.22
N PRO A 804 34.37 6.71 4.96
CA PRO A 804 33.48 5.74 5.58
C PRO A 804 32.68 6.39 6.71
N PHE A 805 31.60 5.73 7.11
CA PHE A 805 30.85 6.04 8.32
C PHE A 805 31.37 5.15 9.46
N THR A 806 31.41 5.66 10.69
CA THR A 806 31.76 4.86 11.87
C THR A 806 30.55 4.83 12.79
N ALA A 807 30.08 3.63 13.12
CA ALA A 807 28.94 3.46 14.00
C ALA A 807 29.19 4.09 15.39
N LEU A 808 28.16 4.75 15.91
CA LEU A 808 28.14 5.28 17.26
C LEU A 808 27.56 4.24 18.23
N PRO A 809 28.11 4.14 19.46
CA PRO A 809 27.51 3.30 20.49
C PRO A 809 26.11 3.81 20.86
N ASN A 810 25.22 2.90 21.22
CA ASN A 810 23.91 3.25 21.74
C ASN A 810 24.03 4.06 23.04
N ARG A 811 23.22 5.11 23.16
CA ARG A 811 23.15 5.99 24.36
C ARG A 811 21.93 5.68 25.24
N THR A 812 20.99 4.90 24.71
CA THR A 812 19.85 4.31 25.43
C THR A 812 20.12 2.83 25.63
N SER A 813 19.90 2.32 26.85
CA SER A 813 20.18 0.92 27.19
C SER A 813 19.27 -0.02 26.40
N LEU A 814 19.86 -0.99 25.68
CA LEU A 814 19.10 -1.97 24.88
C LEU A 814 18.28 -2.95 25.74
N THR A 815 18.60 -3.05 27.03
CA THR A 815 17.89 -3.91 28.00
C THR A 815 16.84 -3.15 28.82
N LEU A 816 16.59 -1.87 28.52
CA LEU A 816 15.65 -1.06 29.27
C LEU A 816 14.22 -1.61 29.15
N GLY A 817 13.51 -1.66 30.27
CA GLY A 817 12.13 -2.15 30.32
C GLY A 817 11.97 -3.67 30.46
N LEU A 818 13.06 -4.44 30.39
CA LEU A 818 12.98 -5.89 30.62
C LEU A 818 12.57 -6.22 32.05
N SER A 819 11.59 -7.12 32.19
CA SER A 819 11.18 -7.69 33.48
C SER A 819 12.24 -8.63 34.07
N THR A 820 12.94 -9.35 33.19
CA THR A 820 14.05 -10.25 33.55
C THR A 820 15.27 -9.89 32.71
N LEU A 821 16.37 -9.56 33.38
CA LEU A 821 17.63 -9.24 32.74
C LEU A 821 18.27 -10.48 32.08
N PRO A 822 19.02 -10.30 30.98
CA PRO A 822 19.76 -11.38 30.36
C PRO A 822 20.89 -11.88 31.28
N THR A 823 21.28 -13.15 31.12
CA THR A 823 22.30 -13.80 31.96
C THR A 823 23.69 -13.17 31.81
N CYS A 824 23.97 -12.54 30.66
CA CYS A 824 25.16 -11.76 30.40
C CYS A 824 25.12 -10.32 30.98
N GLY A 825 24.11 -10.00 31.81
CA GLY A 825 23.95 -8.72 32.47
C GLY A 825 23.29 -7.64 31.62
N ALA A 826 22.84 -6.56 32.27
CA ALA A 826 22.23 -5.42 31.62
C ALA A 826 23.18 -4.75 30.62
N ASP A 827 22.60 -4.11 29.60
CA ASP A 827 23.34 -3.29 28.66
C ASP A 827 23.93 -2.03 29.33
N THR A 828 25.14 -1.65 28.93
CA THR A 828 25.85 -0.47 29.44
C THR A 828 26.00 0.56 28.32
N PRO A 829 25.05 1.49 28.18
CA PRO A 829 25.07 2.47 27.10
C PRO A 829 26.17 3.51 27.28
N ALA A 830 26.55 4.16 26.18
CA ALA A 830 27.40 5.35 26.21
C ALA A 830 26.68 6.53 26.90
N ALA A 831 27.44 7.55 27.30
CA ALA A 831 26.86 8.77 27.86
C ALA A 831 25.95 9.47 26.83
N GLN A 832 24.78 9.92 27.29
CA GLN A 832 23.88 10.76 26.50
C GLN A 832 24.54 12.11 26.16
N ASP A 833 24.23 12.67 25.00
CA ASP A 833 24.60 14.05 24.67
C ASP A 833 23.74 15.02 25.50
N PRO A 834 24.34 15.86 26.35
CA PRO A 834 23.60 16.82 27.17
C PRO A 834 22.92 17.95 26.38
N LYS A 835 23.23 18.11 25.09
CA LYS A 835 22.60 19.10 24.20
C LYS A 835 21.33 18.57 23.54
N ALA A 836 21.18 17.26 23.43
CA ALA A 836 20.01 16.61 22.87
C ALA A 836 18.93 16.37 23.94
N ALA A 837 17.70 16.10 23.50
CA ALA A 837 16.62 15.72 24.41
C ALA A 837 16.99 14.45 25.19
N ALA A 838 16.75 14.44 26.50
CA ALA A 838 17.11 13.31 27.35
C ALA A 838 16.26 12.08 27.01
N ALA A 839 16.91 10.95 26.76
CA ALA A 839 16.25 9.67 26.58
C ALA A 839 16.03 8.97 27.94
N PRO A 840 15.04 8.06 28.07
CA PRO A 840 14.76 7.40 29.33
C PRO A 840 15.93 6.51 29.77
N THR A 841 16.35 6.63 31.03
CA THR A 841 17.45 5.85 31.64
C THR A 841 16.97 4.83 32.66
N THR A 842 15.67 4.83 32.98
CA THR A 842 15.05 3.92 33.94
C THR A 842 13.61 3.63 33.52
N ALA A 843 13.13 2.43 33.82
CA ALA A 843 11.73 2.04 33.65
C ALA A 843 10.84 2.50 34.82
N ALA A 844 11.38 3.25 35.78
CA ALA A 844 10.63 3.73 36.93
C ALA A 844 9.55 4.74 36.52
N VAL A 845 8.29 4.42 36.86
CA VAL A 845 7.13 5.27 36.60
C VAL A 845 6.95 6.28 37.75
N PRO A 846 6.71 7.58 37.46
CA PRO A 846 6.36 8.57 38.48
C PRO A 846 5.18 8.12 39.34
N LYS A 847 5.23 8.39 40.64
CA LYS A 847 4.23 7.90 41.61
C LYS A 847 2.78 8.18 41.20
N ALA A 848 2.52 9.35 40.61
CA ALA A 848 1.18 9.74 40.15
C ALA A 848 0.63 8.84 39.02
N GLU A 849 1.52 8.28 38.19
CA GLU A 849 1.15 7.54 36.97
C GLU A 849 1.28 6.02 37.11
N GLN A 850 1.72 5.52 38.28
CA GLN A 850 1.90 4.08 38.53
C GLN A 850 0.62 3.27 38.28
N GLN A 851 -0.54 3.81 38.64
CA GLN A 851 -1.82 3.13 38.44
C GLN A 851 -2.17 3.01 36.95
N VAL A 852 -1.98 4.09 36.18
CA VAL A 852 -2.27 4.10 34.74
C VAL A 852 -1.26 3.25 33.98
N ALA A 853 0.03 3.32 34.33
CA ALA A 853 1.05 2.46 33.76
C ALA A 853 0.78 0.97 34.02
N ALA A 854 0.28 0.60 35.19
CA ALA A 854 -0.12 -0.79 35.47
C ALA A 854 -1.26 -1.28 34.56
N GLN A 855 -2.21 -0.39 34.21
CA GLN A 855 -3.28 -0.72 33.25
C GLN A 855 -2.72 -0.94 31.84
N TRP A 856 -1.75 -0.12 31.43
CA TRP A 856 -1.03 -0.31 30.16
C TRP A 856 -0.23 -1.61 30.12
N GLN A 857 0.43 -2.00 31.22
CA GLN A 857 1.12 -3.30 31.28
C GLN A 857 0.12 -4.46 31.17
N ALA A 858 -1.05 -4.35 31.81
CA ALA A 858 -2.12 -5.34 31.66
C ALA A 858 -2.72 -5.37 30.24
N TRP A 859 -2.74 -4.22 29.53
CA TRP A 859 -3.11 -4.15 28.12
C TRP A 859 -2.05 -4.82 27.24
N LYS A 860 -0.76 -4.50 27.42
CA LYS A 860 0.38 -5.07 26.68
C LYS A 860 0.41 -6.59 26.79
N ALA A 861 0.17 -7.12 27.99
CA ALA A 861 0.15 -8.57 28.25
C ALA A 861 -0.95 -9.33 27.50
N LYS A 862 -1.95 -8.63 26.94
CA LYS A 862 -3.02 -9.21 26.12
C LYS A 862 -2.76 -9.07 24.63
N GLN A 863 -1.74 -8.31 24.22
CA GLN A 863 -1.40 -8.12 22.81
C GLN A 863 -0.52 -9.27 22.32
N PRO A 864 -0.62 -9.68 21.05
CA PRO A 864 0.11 -10.82 20.52
C PRO A 864 1.57 -10.48 20.10
N PHE A 865 2.19 -9.44 20.66
CA PHE A 865 3.48 -8.90 20.21
C PHE A 865 4.66 -9.90 20.17
N SER A 866 4.67 -10.90 21.05
CA SER A 866 5.79 -11.84 21.20
C SER A 866 5.38 -13.31 21.11
N ALA A 867 4.16 -13.59 20.62
CA ALA A 867 3.67 -14.95 20.43
C ALA A 867 4.36 -15.62 19.21
N PRO A 868 4.40 -16.96 19.10
CA PRO A 868 4.92 -17.63 17.90
C PRO A 868 4.21 -17.24 16.60
N ASN A 869 2.98 -16.73 16.71
CA ASN A 869 2.15 -16.20 15.64
C ASN A 869 1.97 -14.67 15.75
N ALA A 870 2.92 -13.95 16.35
CA ALA A 870 2.91 -12.49 16.38
C ALA A 870 2.73 -11.93 14.96
N LYS A 871 1.81 -10.98 14.80
CA LYS A 871 1.52 -10.29 13.55
C LYS A 871 1.80 -8.81 13.74
N ALA A 872 2.44 -8.20 12.74
CA ALA A 872 2.51 -6.76 12.63
C ALA A 872 1.08 -6.17 12.74
N ASP A 873 1.00 -4.98 13.31
CA ASP A 873 -0.19 -4.11 13.26
C ASP A 873 -1.47 -4.71 13.87
N SER A 874 -1.29 -5.67 14.78
CA SER A 874 -2.39 -6.34 15.48
C SER A 874 -2.98 -5.54 16.64
N ALA A 875 -2.27 -4.51 17.13
CA ALA A 875 -2.74 -3.64 18.19
C ALA A 875 -3.45 -2.41 17.60
N ASN A 876 -4.43 -1.87 18.34
CA ASN A 876 -5.08 -0.63 17.96
C ASN A 876 -4.02 0.51 17.83
N PRO A 877 -3.93 1.18 16.67
CA PRO A 877 -2.90 2.18 16.40
C PRO A 877 -2.88 3.33 17.41
N GLU A 878 -4.05 3.86 17.78
CA GLU A 878 -4.14 4.95 18.79
C GLU A 878 -3.61 4.49 20.14
N GLN A 879 -3.96 3.29 20.59
CA GLN A 879 -3.44 2.75 21.85
C GLN A 879 -1.92 2.56 21.80
N MET A 880 -1.41 2.03 20.69
CA MET A 880 0.02 1.80 20.51
C MET A 880 0.83 3.11 20.46
N ASN A 881 0.29 4.14 19.80
CA ASN A 881 0.85 5.49 19.74
C ASN A 881 0.99 6.11 21.12
N HIS A 882 -0.07 6.05 21.94
CA HIS A 882 -0.03 6.58 23.30
C HIS A 882 0.92 5.78 24.18
N PHE A 883 0.86 4.44 24.12
CA PHE A 883 1.72 3.57 24.91
C PHE A 883 3.21 3.82 24.65
N SER A 884 3.62 3.81 23.38
CA SER A 884 5.01 4.00 22.98
C SER A 884 5.51 5.41 23.34
N TRP A 885 4.65 6.43 23.20
CA TRP A 885 4.97 7.81 23.59
C TRP A 885 5.20 7.94 25.09
N TYR A 886 4.33 7.36 25.91
CA TYR A 886 4.47 7.39 27.37
C TYR A 886 5.76 6.68 27.81
N GLU A 887 6.08 5.53 27.23
CA GLU A 887 7.35 4.84 27.53
C GLU A 887 8.58 5.66 27.13
N ALA A 888 8.58 6.24 25.92
CA ALA A 888 9.67 7.07 25.41
C ALA A 888 9.91 8.30 26.29
N HIS A 889 8.86 8.84 26.91
CA HIS A 889 8.94 10.01 27.79
C HIS A 889 8.96 9.67 29.29
N GLY A 890 9.14 8.39 29.64
CA GLY A 890 9.20 7.93 31.04
C GLY A 890 7.95 8.29 31.85
N TRP A 891 6.78 8.29 31.21
CA TRP A 891 5.48 8.60 31.80
C TRP A 891 5.36 10.03 32.37
N LYS A 892 6.15 10.98 31.84
CA LYS A 892 6.17 12.38 32.30
C LYS A 892 5.43 13.36 31.40
N LYS A 893 5.13 12.96 30.16
CA LYS A 893 4.45 13.80 29.18
C LYS A 893 3.15 13.14 28.72
N PRO A 894 2.04 13.89 28.64
CA PRO A 894 0.86 13.44 27.90
C PRO A 894 1.19 13.31 26.41
N TYR A 895 0.36 12.58 25.66
CA TYR A 895 0.48 12.47 24.20
C TYR A 895 0.31 13.85 23.54
N PRO A 896 0.92 14.14 22.38
CA PRO A 896 0.84 15.46 21.75
C PRO A 896 -0.61 15.91 21.58
N GLY A 897 -0.87 17.16 21.97
CA GLY A 897 -2.23 17.73 21.94
C GLY A 897 -3.12 17.38 23.15
N GLU A 898 -2.65 16.52 24.05
CA GLU A 898 -3.42 16.12 25.22
C GLU A 898 -2.94 16.80 26.51
N SER A 899 -3.84 16.92 27.49
CA SER A 899 -3.53 17.56 28.77
C SER A 899 -3.15 16.58 29.89
N LYS A 900 -3.27 15.27 29.66
CA LYS A 900 -3.03 14.22 30.67
C LYS A 900 -2.71 12.87 30.00
N ILE A 901 -2.14 11.95 30.77
CA ILE A 901 -1.95 10.55 30.37
C ILE A 901 -3.29 9.81 30.55
N TYR A 902 -3.70 9.06 29.52
CA TYR A 902 -4.92 8.25 29.53
C TYR A 902 -4.65 6.79 29.86
N ALA A 903 -5.65 6.15 30.48
CA ALA A 903 -5.75 4.69 30.54
C ALA A 903 -6.05 4.11 29.15
N PRO A 904 -5.67 2.84 28.86
CA PRO A 904 -5.88 2.24 27.55
C PRO A 904 -7.33 2.31 27.03
N ASP A 905 -8.30 2.10 27.91
CA ASP A 905 -9.75 2.11 27.60
C ASP A 905 -10.35 3.53 27.54
N LYS A 906 -9.52 4.56 27.71
CA LYS A 906 -9.88 5.98 27.71
C LYS A 906 -9.12 6.79 26.66
N VAL A 907 -8.23 6.15 25.90
CA VAL A 907 -7.53 6.79 24.79
C VAL A 907 -8.57 7.32 23.79
N PRO A 908 -8.57 8.63 23.46
CA PRO A 908 -9.43 9.16 22.41
C PRO A 908 -9.19 8.42 21.09
N GLY A 909 -10.26 8.02 20.40
CA GLY A 909 -10.13 7.25 19.14
C GLY A 909 -9.80 5.76 19.32
N ALA A 910 -9.38 5.31 20.52
CA ALA A 910 -9.25 3.90 20.81
C ALA A 910 -10.63 3.25 20.98
N TYR A 911 -11.06 2.49 19.98
CA TYR A 911 -12.05 1.44 20.19
C TYR A 911 -11.51 0.11 19.68
N ILE A 912 -11.88 -0.94 20.41
CA ILE A 912 -11.34 -2.29 20.39
C ILE A 912 -12.26 -3.14 19.50
N PRO A 913 -11.79 -3.75 18.39
CA PRO A 913 -12.51 -4.88 17.80
C PRO A 913 -12.71 -5.96 18.88
N SER A 914 -13.86 -6.61 18.88
CA SER A 914 -14.14 -7.70 19.83
C SER A 914 -12.99 -8.71 19.86
N SER A 915 -12.65 -9.24 21.05
CA SER A 915 -11.67 -10.32 21.23
C SER A 915 -12.06 -11.66 20.59
N ASP A 916 -13.09 -11.66 19.75
CA ASP A 916 -13.63 -12.85 19.07
C ASP A 916 -13.07 -12.99 17.63
N THR A 917 -12.03 -12.23 17.26
CA THR A 917 -11.37 -12.28 15.94
C THR A 917 -10.07 -13.10 15.92
N ASP A 918 -9.87 -14.00 16.89
CA ASP A 918 -8.72 -14.93 16.98
C ASP A 918 -9.06 -16.34 16.44
#